data_AF-A0A3E0QA80-F1
#
_entry.id   AF-A0A3E0QA80-F1
#
_cell.length_a   1.000
_cell.length_b   1.000
_cell.length_c   1.000
_cell.angle_alpha   90.00
_cell.angle_beta   90.00
_cell.angle_gamma   90.00
#
_symmetry.space_group_name_H-M   'P 1'
#
loop_
_entity.id
_entity.type
_entity.pdbx_description
1 polymer ?
#
loop_
_entity_poly.entity_id
_entity_poly.type
_entity_poly.pdbx_seq_one_letter_code
_entity_poly.pdbx_strand_id
1 'polypeptide(L)'
;MRALASLPVIAVLTVAAFTVQSDDSSPSKDESGIEERIPWTTSTIRGTPEPPAPYRVQPAFPNLTFEEPLEMDAAPGSDRLFVAERFGRILSFENNREADQADVLLDLDKTIYGFAFHPDFQENGYVYVTYVLDPAKEEPKGTRVVRFTVDDPAANPPRCDPDSELLLIEWPSGGHNGGCLRFGPDGMLYIGTGDSSGIADQLLTGQDLSDLSGAILRIDVDHTDGDAPYSIPEDNPFIDVEGARPENWAYGLRQPWKLHFDRETGDLWVGNVGQDLWEQIFLIEKGGNYGWSVMEGSYPFRPDRPRGPSPFIGPIVEHDHAEFRSITGGVVYHGDRLPELRGAYIYGDYDTGKIWMFRYDREAKQVTEHRELVDSSLRLVGFAEDHAGEFYLIDHMGGGIHRLVPNDEPDRSADFPRLLSETGLFSSTEQHDLQAGVIPFSVIAPQWCDGATKERFFALPGDSQIEFETVTYPQPAPGAPDGWRFPDGAVLAETISMEMEAGNPNSSRRLETRILHYEQLAGSEQVGDQFWRGYTYVWNDEQTDAVLAEAGGADVPLTIADEAAPGGKRTQTWRIPSRAECTICHNMAAKYVLGLTTIQANTDHDYGRVTANQLSTFNHISLFTEPLAESPGALPSLVDYRDDSLPTAERARAYLHANCSHCHRKWGGGNTEFQLLATLELEELGIAGTRPAHGGFFLPDAEVLAKGDPLRSVLFYRMAKLGPGRMPRLGSGVVDEEGTRLIQEWIAALPPEKPGAEEQSHEQTEALLADLRHSTDDAERQALIADLLATTVGGLQLMLAIDDGELSDAVQQQVIAAASDSPQSHVRELFEKYLPEEERPKRLGSEIDAAALLALEGDAERGRTLFFDTEGIQCKSCHKITGQGADVGPDLSQIGKKYDRARILDNILHPSREIDPKFAQHLAVMNDGRLHTGILVEQTGDVVVLKDTKGELIRLDADEIDELARQQQSMMPDLLLRDMTAEQVADLLAFLSTLK
;
A
#
# COMPACT_ATOMS: atom_id res chain seq x y z
N MET A 1 -28.66 26.06 -66.43
CA MET A 1 -28.97 25.61 -67.80
C MET A 1 -27.81 24.73 -68.29
N ARG A 2 -28.13 23.51 -68.75
CA ARG A 2 -27.25 22.51 -69.43
C ARG A 2 -26.50 23.13 -70.64
N ALA A 3 -25.44 22.62 -71.30
CA ALA A 3 -24.77 21.31 -71.51
C ALA A 3 -23.41 21.61 -72.23
N LEU A 4 -22.26 20.93 -72.05
CA LEU A 4 -21.76 19.58 -72.43
C LEU A 4 -21.24 19.37 -73.89
N ALA A 5 -20.15 18.56 -73.98
CA ALA A 5 -19.46 17.90 -75.12
C ALA A 5 -18.27 18.67 -75.79
N SER A 6 -17.11 18.11 -76.19
CA SER A 6 -16.57 16.72 -76.28
C SER A 6 -15.08 16.71 -76.77
N LEU A 7 -14.24 15.81 -76.21
CA LEU A 7 -13.10 14.97 -76.73
C LEU A 7 -12.23 15.38 -77.96
N PRO A 8 -10.90 15.05 -78.01
CA PRO A 8 -10.43 13.71 -78.45
C PRO A 8 -9.08 13.19 -77.87
N VAL A 9 -8.75 11.92 -78.17
CA VAL A 9 -7.53 11.16 -77.78
C VAL A 9 -6.94 10.44 -79.02
N ILE A 10 -5.66 10.03 -78.91
CA ILE A 10 -4.94 8.88 -79.53
C ILE A 10 -3.79 9.32 -80.47
N ALA A 11 -2.56 8.77 -80.49
CA ALA A 11 -1.61 8.09 -79.57
C ALA A 11 -0.35 7.69 -80.41
N VAL A 12 0.67 7.08 -79.76
CA VAL A 12 1.71 6.10 -80.23
C VAL A 12 3.17 6.61 -80.08
N LEU A 13 3.89 6.26 -78.98
CA LEU A 13 4.87 5.15 -78.69
C LEU A 13 6.33 5.46 -79.16
N THR A 14 7.45 5.17 -78.44
CA THR A 14 7.85 4.01 -77.59
C THR A 14 9.21 4.23 -76.82
N VAL A 15 9.34 3.70 -75.58
CA VAL A 15 10.45 2.88 -74.94
C VAL A 15 11.86 3.51 -74.65
N ALA A 16 12.57 3.36 -73.51
CA ALA A 16 12.50 2.51 -72.29
C ALA A 16 13.29 3.13 -71.09
N ALA A 17 12.94 2.75 -69.85
CA ALA A 17 13.84 2.60 -68.70
C ALA A 17 13.25 1.59 -67.69
N PHE A 18 14.12 0.83 -67.02
CA PHE A 18 13.89 -0.42 -66.28
C PHE A 18 12.93 -0.35 -65.07
N THR A 19 12.11 -1.38 -64.92
CA THR A 19 11.27 -1.72 -63.76
C THR A 19 12.04 -2.60 -62.76
N VAL A 20 12.02 -2.23 -61.49
CA VAL A 20 12.22 -3.15 -60.35
C VAL A 20 10.85 -3.34 -59.71
N GLN A 21 10.39 -4.60 -59.62
CA GLN A 21 9.22 -4.99 -58.84
C GLN A 21 9.51 -4.72 -57.36
N SER A 22 8.69 -3.89 -56.72
CA SER A 22 8.46 -3.98 -55.29
C SER A 22 7.28 -4.93 -55.09
N ASP A 23 7.53 -6.06 -54.43
CA ASP A 23 6.50 -6.94 -53.91
C ASP A 23 5.64 -6.14 -52.93
N ASP A 24 4.42 -5.82 -53.35
CA ASP A 24 3.36 -5.33 -52.48
C ASP A 24 2.60 -6.56 -51.97
N SER A 25 3.17 -7.20 -50.95
CA SER A 25 2.47 -8.18 -50.12
C SER A 25 2.16 -7.53 -48.77
N SER A 26 1.27 -6.55 -48.78
CA SER A 26 0.57 -6.13 -47.58
C SER A 26 -0.49 -7.20 -47.25
N PRO A 27 -0.47 -7.84 -46.06
CA PRO A 27 -1.49 -8.81 -45.68
C PRO A 27 -2.86 -8.12 -45.57
N SER A 28 -3.92 -8.81 -45.97
CA SER A 28 -5.29 -8.30 -45.96
C SER A 28 -5.72 -7.88 -44.56
N LYS A 29 -5.87 -6.56 -44.34
CA LYS A 29 -6.59 -6.00 -43.20
C LYS A 29 -8.09 -6.26 -43.39
N ASP A 30 -8.70 -6.99 -42.44
CA ASP A 30 -10.13 -7.29 -42.21
C ASP A 30 -10.50 -8.80 -42.15
N GLU A 31 -9.63 -9.67 -41.66
CA GLU A 31 -10.08 -10.97 -41.11
C GLU A 31 -10.05 -10.89 -39.58
N SER A 32 -11.21 -11.06 -38.92
CA SER A 32 -11.30 -11.16 -37.47
C SER A 32 -10.68 -12.48 -37.00
N GLY A 33 -10.02 -12.48 -35.83
CA GLY A 33 -9.42 -13.69 -35.27
C GLY A 33 -10.45 -14.75 -34.84
N ILE A 34 -11.64 -14.30 -34.45
CA ILE A 34 -12.79 -15.13 -34.07
C ILE A 34 -13.97 -14.76 -34.97
N GLU A 35 -14.61 -15.75 -35.59
CA GLU A 35 -15.70 -15.51 -36.55
C GLU A 35 -17.01 -15.08 -35.86
N GLU A 36 -17.39 -15.80 -34.80
CA GLU A 36 -18.63 -15.58 -34.03
C GLU A 36 -18.39 -15.86 -32.55
N ARG A 37 -19.03 -15.06 -31.68
CA ARG A 37 -18.95 -15.23 -30.23
C ARG A 37 -19.70 -16.47 -29.77
N ILE A 38 -19.01 -17.36 -29.06
CA ILE A 38 -19.64 -18.48 -28.36
C ILE A 38 -19.94 -18.06 -26.91
N PRO A 39 -21.20 -18.11 -26.44
CA PRO A 39 -21.52 -17.82 -25.05
C PRO A 39 -20.89 -18.83 -24.08
N TRP A 40 -20.26 -18.36 -23.00
CA TRP A 40 -19.71 -19.23 -21.97
C TRP A 40 -20.77 -19.53 -20.90
N THR A 41 -21.27 -20.77 -20.85
CA THR A 41 -22.39 -21.16 -19.98
C THR A 41 -22.03 -22.22 -18.95
N THR A 42 -20.75 -22.57 -18.81
CA THR A 42 -20.26 -23.69 -18.01
C THR A 42 -19.67 -23.28 -16.67
N SER A 43 -19.65 -21.98 -16.34
CA SER A 43 -19.08 -21.50 -15.07
C SER A 43 -19.73 -22.15 -13.86
N THR A 44 -18.89 -22.73 -13.00
CA THR A 44 -19.26 -23.21 -11.66
C THR A 44 -18.62 -22.37 -10.56
N ILE A 45 -17.74 -21.42 -10.90
CA ILE A 45 -17.11 -20.50 -9.96
C ILE A 45 -18.20 -19.54 -9.46
N ARG A 46 -18.73 -19.80 -8.27
CA ARG A 46 -19.79 -19.02 -7.64
C ARG A 46 -19.60 -19.01 -6.14
N GLY A 47 -19.75 -17.85 -5.51
CA GLY A 47 -19.48 -17.67 -4.09
C GLY A 47 -17.99 -17.81 -3.76
N THR A 48 -17.70 -18.39 -2.60
CA THR A 48 -16.37 -18.44 -2.00
C THR A 48 -16.07 -19.84 -1.44
N PRO A 49 -14.80 -20.29 -1.45
CA PRO A 49 -14.35 -21.51 -0.78
C PRO A 49 -14.27 -21.37 0.75
N GLU A 50 -14.54 -20.20 1.30
CA GLU A 50 -14.64 -19.92 2.73
C GLU A 50 -16.10 -20.03 3.20
N PRO A 51 -16.35 -20.42 4.46
CA PRO A 51 -17.70 -20.42 5.01
C PRO A 51 -18.29 -19.00 5.00
N PRO A 52 -19.62 -18.84 4.93
CA PRO A 52 -20.26 -17.53 4.98
C PRO A 52 -19.81 -16.72 6.19
N ALA A 53 -19.54 -15.45 5.98
CA ALA A 53 -19.25 -14.51 7.07
C ALA A 53 -20.39 -14.52 8.12
N PRO A 54 -20.13 -14.27 9.41
CA PRO A 54 -21.15 -14.37 10.46
C PRO A 54 -22.31 -13.38 10.27
N TYR A 55 -22.07 -12.27 9.57
CA TYR A 55 -23.07 -11.26 9.24
C TYR A 55 -23.07 -10.95 7.74
N ARG A 56 -24.15 -10.33 7.26
CA ARG A 56 -24.21 -9.70 5.94
C ARG A 56 -24.79 -8.30 6.03
N VAL A 57 -24.52 -7.49 5.03
CA VAL A 57 -25.10 -6.15 4.86
C VAL A 57 -26.49 -6.26 4.23
N GLN A 58 -27.41 -5.38 4.65
CA GLN A 58 -28.75 -5.25 4.08
C GLN A 58 -29.13 -3.77 4.04
N PRO A 59 -29.76 -3.25 2.96
CA PRO A 59 -30.31 -1.90 2.96
C PRO A 59 -31.25 -1.69 4.15
N ALA A 60 -30.99 -0.68 4.96
CA ALA A 60 -31.81 -0.31 6.11
C ALA A 60 -33.09 0.39 5.65
N PHE A 61 -32.98 1.27 4.64
CA PHE A 61 -34.05 2.07 4.05
C PHE A 61 -34.09 1.86 2.52
N PRO A 62 -34.66 0.74 2.03
CA PRO A 62 -34.57 0.34 0.61
C PRO A 62 -35.24 1.28 -0.40
N ASN A 63 -36.12 2.19 0.03
CA ASN A 63 -36.80 3.14 -0.85
C ASN A 63 -36.12 4.53 -0.87
N LEU A 64 -34.96 4.67 -0.21
CA LEU A 64 -34.17 5.90 -0.16
C LEU A 64 -32.78 5.67 -0.75
N THR A 65 -32.29 6.66 -1.48
CA THR A 65 -30.93 6.71 -2.01
C THR A 65 -30.43 8.14 -1.89
N PHE A 66 -29.17 8.28 -1.48
CA PHE A 66 -28.51 9.55 -1.25
C PHE A 66 -27.33 9.73 -2.21
N GLU A 67 -26.98 10.96 -2.50
CA GLU A 67 -25.86 11.31 -3.37
C GLU A 67 -24.59 11.49 -2.53
N GLU A 68 -23.67 10.51 -2.59
CA GLU A 68 -22.40 10.57 -1.84
C GLU A 68 -22.59 10.92 -0.35
N PRO A 69 -23.43 10.18 0.41
CA PRO A 69 -23.63 10.44 1.83
C PRO A 69 -22.31 10.31 2.59
N LEU A 70 -22.08 11.17 3.58
CA LEU A 70 -20.84 11.23 4.36
C LEU A 70 -21.06 11.12 5.87
N GLU A 71 -22.23 11.52 6.35
CA GLU A 71 -22.55 11.56 7.77
C GLU A 71 -24.04 11.29 7.97
N MET A 72 -24.39 10.63 9.06
CA MET A 72 -25.78 10.46 9.49
C MET A 72 -25.87 10.61 11.00
N ASP A 73 -26.91 11.28 11.49
CA ASP A 73 -27.12 11.52 12.91
C ASP A 73 -28.62 11.57 13.26
N ALA A 74 -28.93 11.39 14.54
CA ALA A 74 -30.27 11.50 15.11
C ALA A 74 -30.33 12.71 16.05
N ALA A 75 -31.15 13.72 15.70
CA ALA A 75 -31.27 14.92 16.52
C ALA A 75 -31.97 14.64 17.86
N PRO A 76 -31.45 15.11 19.01
CA PRO A 76 -32.12 14.96 20.30
C PRO A 76 -33.59 15.37 20.25
N GLY A 77 -34.49 14.51 20.74
CA GLY A 77 -35.94 14.75 20.80
C GLY A 77 -36.67 14.62 19.46
N SER A 78 -36.00 14.19 18.39
CA SER A 78 -36.61 13.90 17.09
C SER A 78 -36.74 12.39 16.86
N ASP A 79 -37.81 11.95 16.21
CA ASP A 79 -37.95 10.56 15.74
C ASP A 79 -37.42 10.37 14.30
N ARG A 80 -36.75 11.39 13.74
CA ARG A 80 -36.20 11.41 12.38
C ARG A 80 -34.67 11.24 12.38
N LEU A 81 -34.17 10.65 11.31
CA LEU A 81 -32.75 10.60 10.99
C LEU A 81 -32.39 11.70 10.00
N PHE A 82 -31.11 12.09 10.00
CA PHE A 82 -30.58 13.14 9.14
C PHE A 82 -29.31 12.65 8.45
N VAL A 83 -29.22 12.83 7.14
CA VAL A 83 -28.05 12.42 6.32
C VAL A 83 -27.48 13.65 5.63
N ALA A 84 -26.17 13.84 5.73
CA ALA A 84 -25.46 14.84 4.94
C ALA A 84 -24.86 14.19 3.70
N GLU A 85 -25.17 14.78 2.55
CA GLU A 85 -24.59 14.47 1.26
C GLU A 85 -23.40 15.37 0.99
N ARG A 86 -22.39 14.83 0.29
CA ARG A 86 -21.13 15.54 0.02
C ARG A 86 -21.36 16.91 -0.60
N PHE A 87 -22.31 17.06 -1.53
CA PHE A 87 -22.54 18.31 -2.26
C PHE A 87 -23.45 19.31 -1.57
N GLY A 88 -23.61 19.21 -0.24
CA GLY A 88 -24.09 20.33 0.57
C GLY A 88 -25.53 20.23 1.06
N ARG A 89 -26.24 19.16 0.71
CA ARG A 89 -27.59 18.89 1.22
C ARG A 89 -27.52 18.11 2.52
N ILE A 90 -28.30 18.56 3.51
CA ILE A 90 -28.65 17.78 4.69
C ILE A 90 -30.13 17.43 4.57
N LEU A 91 -30.42 16.13 4.54
CA LEU A 91 -31.74 15.58 4.32
C LEU A 91 -32.25 14.92 5.60
N SER A 92 -33.56 14.97 5.85
CA SER A 92 -34.21 14.36 7.01
C SER A 92 -35.30 13.37 6.57
N PHE A 93 -35.39 12.21 7.20
CA PHE A 93 -36.41 11.20 6.91
C PHE A 93 -36.87 10.48 8.18
N GLU A 94 -38.03 9.84 8.12
CA GLU A 94 -38.55 9.06 9.26
C GLU A 94 -37.64 7.86 9.55
N ASN A 95 -37.36 7.56 10.82
CA ASN A 95 -36.67 6.33 11.20
C ASN A 95 -37.59 5.11 11.05
N ASN A 96 -37.93 4.79 9.81
CA ASN A 96 -38.82 3.72 9.42
C ASN A 96 -38.28 3.09 8.13
N ARG A 97 -38.07 1.77 8.14
CA ARG A 97 -37.57 1.01 6.98
C ARG A 97 -38.36 1.29 5.70
N GLU A 98 -39.66 1.52 5.79
CA GLU A 98 -40.52 1.76 4.63
C GLU A 98 -40.55 3.23 4.15
N ALA A 99 -39.79 4.13 4.79
CA ALA A 99 -39.70 5.53 4.39
C ALA A 99 -39.27 5.64 2.91
N ASP A 100 -39.98 6.46 2.14
CA ASP A 100 -39.79 6.66 0.70
C ASP A 100 -39.60 8.15 0.33
N GLN A 101 -39.51 9.01 1.34
CA GLN A 101 -39.32 10.45 1.20
C GLN A 101 -38.26 10.97 2.16
N ALA A 102 -37.39 11.84 1.65
CA ALA A 102 -36.43 12.62 2.41
C ALA A 102 -36.67 14.11 2.16
N ASP A 103 -36.75 14.89 3.23
CA ASP A 103 -37.02 16.32 3.22
C ASP A 103 -35.72 17.10 3.39
N VAL A 104 -35.51 18.17 2.62
CA VAL A 104 -34.32 19.03 2.77
C VAL A 104 -34.42 19.83 4.07
N LEU A 105 -33.45 19.60 4.97
CA LEU A 105 -33.24 20.43 6.16
C LEU A 105 -32.46 21.70 5.78
N LEU A 106 -31.35 21.53 5.07
CA LEU A 106 -30.40 22.58 4.69
C LEU A 106 -29.75 22.24 3.34
N ASP A 107 -29.49 23.25 2.51
CA ASP A 107 -28.78 23.11 1.23
C ASP A 107 -27.79 24.28 1.10
N LEU A 108 -26.49 23.97 1.10
CA LEU A 108 -25.41 24.97 1.15
C LEU A 108 -24.67 25.15 -0.17
N ASP A 109 -24.86 24.27 -1.17
CA ASP A 109 -24.03 24.21 -2.39
C ASP A 109 -22.51 24.25 -2.09
N LYS A 110 -22.11 23.59 -0.99
CA LYS A 110 -20.72 23.50 -0.47
C LYS A 110 -20.40 22.05 -0.14
N THR A 111 -19.11 21.70 -0.12
CA THR A 111 -18.73 20.34 0.26
C THR A 111 -18.80 20.14 1.77
N ILE A 112 -19.77 19.36 2.26
CA ILE A 112 -19.95 19.06 3.70
C ILE A 112 -19.14 17.83 4.08
N TYR A 113 -18.45 17.87 5.21
CA TYR A 113 -17.63 16.74 5.72
C TYR A 113 -18.21 16.14 7.01
N GLY A 114 -19.02 16.90 7.75
CA GLY A 114 -19.66 16.43 8.97
C GLY A 114 -20.70 17.42 9.48
N PHE A 115 -21.58 16.94 10.36
CA PHE A 115 -22.51 17.78 11.09
C PHE A 115 -22.81 17.16 12.46
N ALA A 116 -23.34 17.97 13.38
CA ALA A 116 -23.84 17.52 14.68
C ALA A 116 -24.97 18.43 15.16
N PHE A 117 -25.95 17.86 15.86
CA PHE A 117 -26.98 18.65 16.56
C PHE A 117 -26.54 19.01 17.97
N HIS A 118 -26.97 20.17 18.45
CA HIS A 118 -26.75 20.55 19.85
C HIS A 118 -27.45 19.56 20.82
N PRO A 119 -26.89 19.26 21.99
CA PRO A 119 -27.57 18.44 23.00
C PRO A 119 -28.96 18.98 23.39
N ASP A 120 -29.08 20.31 23.48
CA ASP A 120 -30.33 21.04 23.72
C ASP A 120 -31.06 21.47 22.43
N PHE A 121 -30.92 20.72 21.33
CA PHE A 121 -31.49 21.06 20.02
C PHE A 121 -32.99 21.39 20.06
N GLN A 122 -33.78 20.72 20.91
CA GLN A 122 -35.21 21.00 21.06
C GLN A 122 -35.51 22.40 21.62
N GLU A 123 -34.56 23.01 22.33
CA GLU A 123 -34.71 24.32 22.95
C GLU A 123 -34.10 25.43 22.08
N ASN A 124 -32.93 25.18 21.49
CA ASN A 124 -32.17 26.20 20.76
C ASN A 124 -32.18 26.07 19.23
N GLY A 125 -32.54 24.90 18.70
CA GLY A 125 -32.55 24.60 17.26
C GLY A 125 -31.18 24.63 16.60
N TYR A 126 -30.07 24.53 17.33
CA TYR A 126 -28.73 24.67 16.76
C TYR A 126 -28.23 23.40 16.09
N VAL A 127 -27.72 23.55 14.86
CA VAL A 127 -27.01 22.52 14.11
C VAL A 127 -25.65 23.07 13.68
N TYR A 128 -24.62 22.24 13.81
CA TYR A 128 -23.23 22.58 13.48
C TYR A 128 -22.83 21.80 12.25
N VAL A 129 -22.15 22.45 11.30
CA VAL A 129 -21.78 21.86 10.02
C VAL A 129 -20.32 22.19 9.74
N THR A 130 -19.56 21.16 9.35
CA THR A 130 -18.23 21.34 8.76
C THR A 130 -18.34 21.33 7.24
N TYR A 131 -17.84 22.38 6.59
CA TYR A 131 -17.72 22.41 5.13
C TYR A 131 -16.35 22.91 4.67
N VAL A 132 -16.00 22.60 3.42
CA VAL A 132 -14.80 23.10 2.74
C VAL A 132 -15.21 24.14 1.69
N LEU A 133 -14.48 25.26 1.62
CA LEU A 133 -14.75 26.37 0.68
C LEU A 133 -14.56 25.96 -0.78
N ASP A 134 -13.44 25.32 -1.08
CA ASP A 134 -13.11 24.78 -2.40
C ASP A 134 -12.30 23.50 -2.22
N PRO A 135 -12.89 22.30 -2.43
CA PRO A 135 -12.19 21.03 -2.25
C PRO A 135 -11.08 20.80 -3.28
N ALA A 136 -10.99 21.63 -4.34
CA ALA A 136 -9.95 21.54 -5.37
C ALA A 136 -8.76 22.48 -5.10
N LYS A 137 -8.78 23.26 -4.03
CA LYS A 137 -7.71 24.21 -3.70
C LYS A 137 -7.18 24.02 -2.28
N GLU A 138 -5.87 24.19 -2.16
CA GLU A 138 -5.24 24.40 -0.88
C GLU A 138 -5.50 25.83 -0.42
N GLU A 139 -6.14 25.99 0.74
CA GLU A 139 -6.47 27.30 1.30
C GLU A 139 -6.16 27.35 2.80
N PRO A 140 -5.42 28.35 3.32
CA PRO A 140 -5.07 28.42 4.74
C PRO A 140 -6.26 28.51 5.73
N LYS A 141 -7.46 28.81 5.22
CA LYS A 141 -8.72 28.95 5.98
C LYS A 141 -9.88 28.31 5.22
N GLY A 142 -9.58 27.19 4.55
CA GLY A 142 -10.50 26.54 3.63
C GLY A 142 -11.51 25.61 4.29
N THR A 143 -11.22 25.09 5.48
CA THR A 143 -12.16 24.23 6.24
C THR A 143 -12.80 25.04 7.37
N ARG A 144 -14.12 24.93 7.52
CA ARG A 144 -14.90 25.75 8.47
C ARG A 144 -15.92 24.93 9.23
N VAL A 145 -16.04 25.20 10.52
CA VAL A 145 -17.18 24.79 11.34
C VAL A 145 -18.06 26.00 11.57
N VAL A 146 -19.34 25.86 11.22
CA VAL A 146 -20.35 26.90 11.34
C VAL A 146 -21.57 26.38 12.07
N ARG A 147 -22.36 27.29 12.67
CA ARG A 147 -23.65 27.00 13.29
C ARG A 147 -24.77 27.58 12.43
N PHE A 148 -25.86 26.84 12.28
CA PHE A 148 -27.15 27.32 11.77
C PHE A 148 -28.26 27.09 12.79
N THR A 149 -29.42 27.69 12.56
CA THR A 149 -30.61 27.62 13.42
C THR A 149 -31.81 27.04 12.65
N VAL A 150 -32.42 26.02 13.26
CA VAL A 150 -33.70 25.43 12.86
C VAL A 150 -34.83 26.20 13.56
N ASP A 151 -35.72 26.81 12.77
CA ASP A 151 -36.76 27.73 13.29
C ASP A 151 -37.74 27.06 14.26
N ASP A 152 -38.15 25.82 13.94
CA ASP A 152 -39.05 25.00 14.75
C ASP A 152 -38.51 23.56 14.79
N PRO A 153 -37.67 23.22 15.80
CA PRO A 153 -37.10 21.89 15.96
C PRO A 153 -38.14 20.77 16.14
N ALA A 154 -39.36 21.12 16.55
CA ALA A 154 -40.48 20.19 16.71
C ALA A 154 -41.32 20.03 15.43
N ALA A 155 -41.06 20.82 14.38
CA ALA A 155 -41.72 20.67 13.09
C ALA A 155 -41.36 19.33 12.44
N ASN A 156 -42.31 18.77 11.71
CA ASN A 156 -42.15 17.52 10.97
C ASN A 156 -42.63 17.70 9.52
N PRO A 157 -41.74 17.96 8.55
CA PRO A 157 -40.28 17.99 8.67
C PRO A 157 -39.72 19.32 9.23
N PRO A 158 -38.56 19.29 9.90
CA PRO A 158 -37.85 20.50 10.34
C PRO A 158 -37.21 21.25 9.16
N ARG A 159 -36.99 22.56 9.33
CA ARG A 159 -36.34 23.43 8.33
C ARG A 159 -35.31 24.33 8.99
N CYS A 160 -34.14 24.44 8.36
CA CYS A 160 -33.05 25.29 8.81
C CYS A 160 -33.04 26.62 8.02
N ASP A 161 -32.73 27.72 8.70
CA ASP A 161 -32.51 29.02 8.05
C ASP A 161 -31.06 29.09 7.51
N PRO A 162 -30.83 29.03 6.18
CA PRO A 162 -29.48 29.13 5.63
C PRO A 162 -28.85 30.52 5.86
N ASP A 163 -29.62 31.57 6.12
CA ASP A 163 -29.10 32.91 6.39
C ASP A 163 -28.63 33.07 7.85
N SER A 164 -28.85 32.06 8.71
CA SER A 164 -28.45 32.05 10.12
C SER A 164 -26.99 31.63 10.37
N GLU A 165 -26.19 31.47 9.29
CA GLU A 165 -24.80 31.02 9.36
C GLU A 165 -23.97 31.87 10.34
N LEU A 166 -23.39 31.20 11.34
CA LEU A 166 -22.40 31.76 12.25
C LEU A 166 -21.11 30.95 12.17
N LEU A 167 -20.04 31.56 11.64
CA LEU A 167 -18.70 30.95 11.63
C LEU A 167 -18.18 30.80 13.06
N LEU A 168 -17.77 29.58 13.44
CA LEU A 168 -17.18 29.31 14.75
C LEU A 168 -15.67 29.27 14.67
N ILE A 169 -15.13 28.34 13.88
CA ILE A 169 -13.69 28.07 13.80
C ILE A 169 -13.31 27.61 12.39
N GLU A 170 -12.08 27.92 11.97
CA GLU A 170 -11.57 27.61 10.64
C GLU A 170 -10.08 27.22 10.68
N TRP A 171 -9.68 26.33 9.77
CA TRP A 171 -8.31 25.84 9.60
C TRP A 171 -8.01 25.57 8.11
N PRO A 172 -6.77 25.21 7.74
CA PRO A 172 -6.42 24.95 6.35
C PRO A 172 -7.25 23.84 5.68
N SER A 173 -7.33 23.91 4.36
CA SER A 173 -7.76 22.81 3.49
C SER A 173 -6.65 22.48 2.50
N GLY A 174 -6.53 21.21 2.14
CA GLY A 174 -5.53 20.76 1.16
C GLY A 174 -5.44 19.25 0.95
N GLY A 175 -6.24 18.49 1.69
CA GLY A 175 -6.07 17.05 1.88
C GLY A 175 -6.17 16.77 3.37
N HIS A 176 -6.68 15.59 3.75
CA HIS A 176 -6.85 15.21 5.16
C HIS A 176 -7.49 16.31 6.03
N ASN A 177 -8.57 16.94 5.58
CA ASN A 177 -9.14 18.09 6.28
C ASN A 177 -9.77 17.73 7.65
N GLY A 178 -10.04 16.44 7.91
CA GLY A 178 -10.85 16.00 9.05
C GLY A 178 -12.32 16.41 8.87
N GLY A 179 -12.97 16.86 9.93
CA GLY A 179 -14.26 17.56 9.88
C GLY A 179 -15.41 16.86 10.59
N CYS A 180 -15.20 15.70 11.19
CA CYS A 180 -16.21 15.03 12.01
C CYS A 180 -16.49 15.82 13.29
N LEU A 181 -17.77 15.98 13.61
CA LEU A 181 -18.28 16.73 14.75
C LEU A 181 -19.04 15.80 15.70
N ARG A 182 -18.76 15.85 17.00
CA ARG A 182 -19.51 15.13 18.03
C ARG A 182 -19.60 15.96 19.30
N PHE A 183 -20.76 15.92 19.96
CA PHE A 183 -20.85 16.41 21.34
C PHE A 183 -20.39 15.33 22.30
N GLY A 184 -19.52 15.70 23.22
CA GLY A 184 -19.10 14.82 24.32
C GLY A 184 -20.18 14.69 25.39
N PRO A 185 -20.07 13.70 26.30
CA PRO A 185 -20.97 13.57 27.44
C PRO A 185 -20.88 14.75 28.43
N ASP A 186 -19.88 15.61 28.27
CA ASP A 186 -19.66 16.84 29.01
C ASP A 186 -20.37 18.07 28.41
N GLY A 187 -21.05 17.92 27.26
CA GLY A 187 -21.74 18.99 26.56
C GLY A 187 -20.87 19.84 25.65
N MET A 188 -19.57 19.52 25.51
CA MET A 188 -18.66 20.27 24.66
C MET A 188 -18.66 19.75 23.22
N LEU A 189 -18.37 20.62 22.26
CA LEU A 189 -18.22 20.24 20.87
C LEU A 189 -16.79 19.76 20.60
N TYR A 190 -16.66 18.52 20.17
CA TYR A 190 -15.41 17.91 19.71
C TYR A 190 -15.33 17.93 18.18
N ILE A 191 -14.17 18.32 17.67
CA ILE A 191 -13.92 18.51 16.23
C ILE A 191 -12.66 17.71 15.87
N GLY A 192 -12.78 16.74 14.95
CA GLY A 192 -11.61 16.09 14.38
C GLY A 192 -11.02 16.93 13.26
N THR A 193 -9.73 17.22 13.30
CA THR A 193 -9.00 17.92 12.23
C THR A 193 -7.84 17.02 11.78
N GLY A 194 -7.70 16.80 10.48
CA GLY A 194 -6.51 16.10 9.99
C GLY A 194 -5.36 17.08 9.76
N ASP A 195 -4.22 16.57 9.32
CA ASP A 195 -2.97 17.33 9.15
C ASP A 195 -3.05 18.42 8.06
N SER A 196 -4.18 18.50 7.36
CA SER A 196 -4.50 19.45 6.29
C SER A 196 -3.56 19.38 5.08
N SER A 197 -2.72 18.35 5.01
CA SER A 197 -1.83 18.05 3.90
C SER A 197 -2.37 16.87 3.10
N GLY A 198 -2.03 16.75 1.81
CA GLY A 198 -2.45 15.60 1.01
C GLY A 198 -1.58 14.36 1.17
N ILE A 199 -0.31 14.52 1.57
CA ILE A 199 0.69 13.45 1.60
C ILE A 199 1.68 13.74 2.74
N ALA A 200 1.93 12.73 3.58
CA ALA A 200 3.06 12.68 4.52
C ALA A 200 3.27 13.93 5.39
N ASP A 201 2.23 14.66 5.80
CA ASP A 201 2.32 15.83 6.69
C ASP A 201 3.37 16.86 6.23
N GLN A 202 3.19 17.38 5.02
CA GLN A 202 4.09 18.41 4.45
C GLN A 202 4.07 19.73 5.24
N LEU A 203 3.02 19.97 6.02
CA LEU A 203 2.87 21.17 6.86
C LEU A 203 3.47 20.99 8.27
N LEU A 204 3.90 19.77 8.63
CA LEU A 204 4.47 19.43 9.94
C LEU A 204 3.53 19.75 11.12
N THR A 205 2.22 19.59 10.93
CA THR A 205 1.20 20.01 11.89
C THR A 205 0.94 18.97 12.96
N GLY A 206 1.17 17.68 12.67
CA GLY A 206 0.78 16.59 13.57
C GLY A 206 1.41 16.71 14.97
N GLN A 207 2.57 17.35 15.10
CA GLN A 207 3.28 17.53 16.37
C GLN A 207 3.29 18.99 16.87
N ASP A 208 2.63 19.91 16.17
CA ASP A 208 2.64 21.35 16.46
C ASP A 208 1.36 21.77 17.20
N LEU A 209 1.49 22.04 18.51
CA LEU A 209 0.37 22.51 19.33
C LEU A 209 -0.10 23.93 19.00
N SER A 210 0.67 24.72 18.24
CA SER A 210 0.26 26.05 17.79
C SER A 210 -0.69 26.02 16.58
N ASP A 211 -0.87 24.84 15.98
CA ASP A 211 -1.81 24.59 14.90
C ASP A 211 -3.10 23.92 15.42
N LEU A 212 -4.17 24.02 14.62
CA LEU A 212 -5.44 23.32 14.85
C LEU A 212 -5.54 22.03 14.06
N SER A 213 -4.63 21.76 13.13
CA SER A 213 -4.59 20.60 12.24
C SER A 213 -3.93 19.41 12.94
N GLY A 214 -4.29 18.20 12.52
CA GLY A 214 -3.76 16.96 13.07
C GLY A 214 -4.18 16.69 14.52
N ALA A 215 -5.38 17.16 14.89
CA ALA A 215 -5.83 17.24 16.27
C ALA A 215 -7.29 16.81 16.47
N ILE A 216 -7.65 16.60 17.73
CA ILE A 216 -9.03 16.69 18.21
C ILE A 216 -9.14 18.00 18.98
N LEU A 217 -10.06 18.87 18.58
CA LEU A 217 -10.38 20.11 19.28
C LEU A 217 -11.55 19.91 20.23
N ARG A 218 -11.64 20.71 21.29
CA ARG A 218 -12.77 20.75 22.22
C ARG A 218 -13.10 22.20 22.58
N ILE A 219 -14.32 22.63 22.28
CA ILE A 219 -14.79 24.01 22.51
C ILE A 219 -16.17 24.05 23.19
N ASP A 220 -16.44 25.11 23.94
CA ASP A 220 -17.75 25.41 24.52
C ASP A 220 -18.50 26.38 23.59
N VAL A 221 -19.58 25.88 23.00
CA VAL A 221 -20.39 26.62 22.02
C VAL A 221 -21.61 27.34 22.63
N ASP A 222 -21.84 27.16 23.93
CA ASP A 222 -22.93 27.82 24.68
C ASP A 222 -22.51 29.18 25.25
N HIS A 223 -21.20 29.41 25.36
CA HIS A 223 -20.63 30.64 25.90
C HIS A 223 -19.67 31.29 24.90
N THR A 224 -19.61 32.61 24.89
CA THR A 224 -18.72 33.41 24.03
C THR A 224 -17.54 33.96 24.83
N ASP A 225 -16.34 33.97 24.26
CA ASP A 225 -15.17 34.66 24.83
C ASP A 225 -14.79 35.89 23.98
N GLY A 226 -15.09 37.09 24.51
CA GLY A 226 -14.88 38.35 23.79
C GLY A 226 -15.67 38.43 22.49
N ASP A 227 -14.97 38.53 21.36
CA ASP A 227 -15.56 38.53 20.02
C ASP A 227 -15.68 37.12 19.41
N ALA A 228 -15.12 36.10 20.08
CA ALA A 228 -15.23 34.71 19.62
C ALA A 228 -16.62 34.13 19.94
N PRO A 229 -17.26 33.45 18.99
CA PRO A 229 -18.61 32.87 19.15
C PRO A 229 -18.63 31.55 19.95
N TYR A 230 -17.50 31.17 20.51
CA TYR A 230 -17.33 30.05 21.44
C TYR A 230 -16.37 30.50 22.55
N SER A 231 -16.27 29.71 23.62
CA SER A 231 -15.29 29.89 24.68
C SER A 231 -14.47 28.60 24.84
N ILE A 232 -13.32 28.71 25.52
CA ILE A 232 -12.49 27.55 25.80
C ILE A 232 -12.90 26.97 27.16
N PRO A 233 -13.22 25.67 27.26
CA PRO A 233 -13.44 25.03 28.54
C PRO A 233 -12.22 25.19 29.45
N GLU A 234 -12.42 25.65 30.68
CA GLU A 234 -11.33 25.94 31.65
C GLU A 234 -10.43 24.72 31.93
N ASP A 235 -10.91 23.50 31.66
CA ASP A 235 -10.17 22.29 31.87
C ASP A 235 -9.47 21.76 30.61
N ASN A 236 -9.46 22.46 29.47
CA ASN A 236 -8.69 22.02 28.31
C ASN A 236 -7.18 21.88 28.63
N PRO A 237 -6.51 20.84 28.08
CA PRO A 237 -5.19 20.42 28.54
C PRO A 237 -4.05 21.40 28.23
N PHE A 238 -4.23 22.31 27.26
CA PHE A 238 -3.14 23.17 26.76
C PHE A 238 -3.39 24.67 26.99
N ILE A 239 -4.36 25.08 27.81
CA ILE A 239 -4.66 26.51 28.07
C ILE A 239 -3.44 27.27 28.60
N ASP A 240 -2.68 26.63 29.47
CA ASP A 240 -1.52 27.23 30.14
C ASP A 240 -0.19 26.97 29.41
N VAL A 241 -0.22 26.31 28.23
CA VAL A 241 0.98 26.01 27.44
C VAL A 241 1.26 27.18 26.50
N GLU A 242 2.43 27.80 26.64
CA GLU A 242 2.80 28.97 25.84
C GLU A 242 2.83 28.65 24.35
N GLY A 243 2.13 29.46 23.54
CA GLY A 243 2.06 29.29 22.08
C GLY A 243 1.12 28.18 21.59
N ALA A 244 0.61 27.32 22.48
CA ALA A 244 -0.37 26.32 22.12
C ALA A 244 -1.75 26.94 21.82
N ARG A 245 -2.51 26.28 20.95
CA ARG A 245 -3.91 26.56 20.72
C ARG A 245 -4.74 25.97 21.87
N PRO A 246 -5.45 26.80 22.65
CA PRO A 246 -6.20 26.33 23.80
C PRO A 246 -7.41 25.46 23.42
N GLU A 247 -7.79 25.43 22.13
CA GLU A 247 -8.79 24.51 21.58
C GLU A 247 -8.34 23.05 21.54
N ASN A 248 -7.03 22.79 21.48
CA ASN A 248 -6.50 21.44 21.31
C ASN A 248 -6.86 20.57 22.53
N TRP A 249 -7.54 19.46 22.29
CA TRP A 249 -7.83 18.43 23.29
C TRP A 249 -6.83 17.28 23.21
N ALA A 250 -6.47 16.87 21.99
CA ALA A 250 -5.43 15.89 21.71
C ALA A 250 -4.85 16.17 20.32
N TYR A 251 -3.65 15.68 20.02
CA TYR A 251 -2.92 15.95 18.77
C TYR A 251 -2.10 14.74 18.33
N GLY A 252 -1.33 14.84 17.25
CA GLY A 252 -0.57 13.71 16.73
C GLY A 252 -1.39 12.79 15.84
N LEU A 253 -2.45 13.30 15.20
CA LEU A 253 -3.32 12.54 14.30
C LEU A 253 -3.08 12.95 12.84
N ARG A 254 -3.27 12.01 11.92
CA ARG A 254 -3.13 12.26 10.47
C ARG A 254 -4.44 12.70 9.87
N GLN A 255 -5.45 11.85 9.98
CA GLN A 255 -6.77 12.08 9.43
C GLN A 255 -7.78 11.35 10.33
N PRO A 256 -8.16 11.96 11.47
CA PRO A 256 -9.19 11.42 12.35
C PRO A 256 -10.55 11.55 11.64
N TRP A 257 -10.96 10.48 10.94
CA TRP A 257 -12.08 10.53 10.00
C TRP A 257 -13.43 10.50 10.71
N LYS A 258 -13.70 9.49 11.54
CA LYS A 258 -14.91 9.43 12.38
C LYS A 258 -14.58 9.30 13.87
N LEU A 259 -15.32 10.08 14.66
CA LEU A 259 -15.30 10.12 16.11
C LEU A 259 -16.57 9.45 16.64
N HIS A 260 -16.44 8.68 17.72
CA HIS A 260 -17.57 8.12 18.44
C HIS A 260 -17.35 8.15 19.95
N PHE A 261 -18.30 8.75 20.67
CA PHE A 261 -18.39 8.63 22.12
C PHE A 261 -19.25 7.43 22.46
N ASP A 262 -18.70 6.49 23.22
CA ASP A 262 -19.49 5.45 23.84
C ASP A 262 -20.44 6.05 24.89
N ARG A 263 -21.74 5.86 24.70
CA ARG A 263 -22.80 6.43 25.54
C ARG A 263 -22.81 5.87 26.96
N GLU A 264 -22.26 4.67 27.19
CA GLU A 264 -22.21 4.06 28.52
C GLU A 264 -20.96 4.46 29.30
N THR A 265 -19.80 4.54 28.63
CA THR A 265 -18.51 4.78 29.31
C THR A 265 -17.99 6.21 29.17
N GLY A 266 -18.44 6.94 28.14
CA GLY A 266 -17.91 8.25 27.76
C GLY A 266 -16.57 8.20 27.04
N ASP A 267 -16.08 7.01 26.67
CA ASP A 267 -14.81 6.85 25.94
C ASP A 267 -14.94 7.36 24.50
N LEU A 268 -13.94 8.14 24.06
CA LEU A 268 -13.86 8.69 22.71
C LEU A 268 -13.00 7.79 21.82
N TRP A 269 -13.63 7.10 20.88
CA TRP A 269 -12.96 6.27 19.88
C TRP A 269 -12.81 7.02 18.56
N VAL A 270 -11.66 6.84 17.90
CA VAL A 270 -11.34 7.51 16.64
C VAL A 270 -10.72 6.53 15.65
N GLY A 271 -11.28 6.47 14.45
CA GLY A 271 -10.59 5.91 13.28
C GLY A 271 -9.67 6.97 12.66
N ASN A 272 -8.37 6.66 12.58
CA ASN A 272 -7.38 7.54 11.97
C ASN A 272 -6.81 6.87 10.72
N VAL A 273 -7.01 7.50 9.56
CA VAL A 273 -6.56 6.97 8.26
C VAL A 273 -5.05 7.05 8.15
N GLY A 274 -4.43 5.91 7.83
CA GLY A 274 -3.00 5.70 7.60
C GLY A 274 -2.42 6.42 6.38
N GLN A 275 -1.09 6.45 6.28
CA GLN A 275 -0.38 7.01 5.12
C GLN A 275 0.15 5.93 4.18
N ASP A 276 0.90 4.99 4.73
CA ASP A 276 1.89 4.18 4.04
C ASP A 276 1.62 2.69 4.25
N LEU A 277 1.58 2.24 5.51
CA LEU A 277 1.48 0.81 5.84
C LEU A 277 0.40 0.46 6.86
N TRP A 278 -0.06 1.42 7.68
CA TRP A 278 -0.87 1.09 8.84
C TRP A 278 -2.10 1.98 8.95
N GLU A 279 -3.23 1.33 9.21
CA GLU A 279 -4.48 1.96 9.62
C GLU A 279 -4.65 1.87 11.14
N GLN A 280 -5.28 2.87 11.79
CA GLN A 280 -5.35 2.91 13.26
C GLN A 280 -6.74 3.18 13.85
N ILE A 281 -7.01 2.55 15.00
CA ILE A 281 -8.08 2.93 15.92
C ILE A 281 -7.46 3.36 17.25
N PHE A 282 -7.75 4.59 17.66
CA PHE A 282 -7.31 5.17 18.92
C PHE A 282 -8.46 5.29 19.92
N LEU A 283 -8.13 5.10 21.20
CA LEU A 283 -8.92 5.58 22.33
C LEU A 283 -8.33 6.92 22.75
N ILE A 284 -9.09 8.01 22.60
CA ILE A 284 -8.58 9.36 22.78
C ILE A 284 -8.55 9.75 24.26
N GLU A 285 -7.36 10.05 24.77
CA GLU A 285 -7.11 10.60 26.08
C GLU A 285 -6.89 12.13 26.04
N LYS A 286 -7.26 12.80 27.14
CA LYS A 286 -7.04 14.23 27.35
C LYS A 286 -5.56 14.58 27.29
N GLY A 287 -5.18 15.49 26.40
CA GLY A 287 -3.79 15.90 26.16
C GLY A 287 -2.95 14.85 25.43
N GLY A 288 -3.57 13.79 24.90
CA GLY A 288 -2.87 12.70 24.23
C GLY A 288 -2.16 13.14 22.95
N ASN A 289 -0.99 12.56 22.70
CA ASN A 289 -0.23 12.69 21.45
C ASN A 289 -0.21 11.34 20.74
N TYR A 290 -0.76 11.23 19.54
CA TYR A 290 -0.82 9.96 18.78
C TYR A 290 0.33 9.78 17.78
N GLY A 291 1.35 10.64 17.87
CA GLY A 291 2.67 10.44 17.26
C GLY A 291 2.80 10.85 15.79
N TRP A 292 1.71 11.11 15.07
CA TRP A 292 1.80 11.59 13.69
C TRP A 292 2.50 12.95 13.62
N SER A 293 3.44 13.21 12.72
CA SER A 293 3.95 12.34 11.65
C SER A 293 5.32 11.71 11.93
N VAL A 294 5.72 11.67 13.21
CA VAL A 294 6.94 10.98 13.66
C VAL A 294 6.72 9.46 13.62
N MET A 295 5.52 9.04 13.98
CA MET A 295 5.02 7.67 13.98
C MET A 295 3.83 7.52 13.03
N GLU A 296 3.66 6.32 12.50
CA GLU A 296 2.43 5.84 11.86
C GLU A 296 2.01 4.57 12.60
N GLY A 297 0.91 4.65 13.35
CA GLY A 297 0.55 3.61 14.31
C GLY A 297 1.67 3.37 15.32
N SER A 298 2.03 2.10 15.52
CA SER A 298 3.11 1.72 16.44
C SER A 298 4.53 1.84 15.84
N TYR A 299 4.65 2.27 14.58
CA TYR A 299 5.90 2.20 13.81
C TYR A 299 6.47 3.58 13.47
N PRO A 300 7.81 3.76 13.43
CA PRO A 300 8.40 5.01 12.98
C PRO A 300 8.06 5.30 11.51
N PHE A 301 7.66 6.54 11.23
CA PHE A 301 7.43 7.03 9.87
C PHE A 301 8.48 8.07 9.49
N ARG A 302 8.46 9.24 10.13
CA ARG A 302 9.47 10.30 9.96
C ARG A 302 10.08 10.66 11.31
N PRO A 303 10.88 9.76 11.91
CA PRO A 303 11.46 9.97 13.24
C PRO A 303 12.40 11.18 13.31
N ASP A 304 12.80 11.74 12.16
CA ASP A 304 13.59 12.96 12.02
C ASP A 304 12.82 14.27 12.30
N ARG A 305 11.49 14.22 12.35
CA ARG A 305 10.63 15.40 12.52
C ARG A 305 10.56 15.88 13.97
N PRO A 306 10.24 17.18 14.18
CA PRO A 306 9.87 17.67 15.49
C PRO A 306 8.67 16.89 16.07
N ARG A 307 8.81 16.38 17.29
CA ARG A 307 7.80 15.85 18.22
C ARG A 307 7.13 16.94 19.07
N GLY A 308 5.89 16.74 19.47
CA GLY A 308 5.24 17.61 20.44
C GLY A 308 5.71 17.32 21.86
N PRO A 309 5.24 18.11 22.84
CA PRO A 309 5.71 18.03 24.21
C PRO A 309 5.39 16.67 24.89
N SER A 310 4.27 16.06 24.52
CA SER A 310 3.69 14.90 25.22
C SER A 310 4.15 13.54 24.67
N PRO A 311 4.22 12.48 25.50
CA PRO A 311 4.53 11.12 25.06
C PRO A 311 3.54 10.56 24.03
N PHE A 312 4.03 9.71 23.12
CA PHE A 312 3.19 9.02 22.15
C PHE A 312 2.30 7.95 22.80
N ILE A 313 1.05 7.93 22.38
CA ILE A 313 0.05 6.92 22.72
C ILE A 313 -0.20 6.08 21.47
N GLY A 314 0.02 4.76 21.57
CA GLY A 314 -0.18 3.83 20.48
C GLY A 314 -1.66 3.49 20.23
N PRO A 315 -1.97 2.91 19.06
CA PRO A 315 -3.33 2.50 18.73
C PRO A 315 -3.79 1.31 19.59
N ILE A 316 -5.11 1.19 19.76
CA ILE A 316 -5.74 0.02 20.39
C ILE A 316 -5.80 -1.15 19.41
N VAL A 317 -6.10 -0.85 18.15
CA VAL A 317 -6.05 -1.77 17.02
C VAL A 317 -5.38 -1.06 15.84
N GLU A 318 -4.52 -1.77 15.14
CA GLU A 318 -3.92 -1.34 13.88
C GLU A 318 -4.01 -2.47 12.85
N HIS A 319 -4.14 -2.11 11.58
CA HIS A 319 -4.19 -3.05 10.46
C HIS A 319 -3.12 -2.72 9.41
N ASP A 320 -2.45 -3.74 8.89
CA ASP A 320 -1.53 -3.59 7.75
C ASP A 320 -2.31 -3.24 6.48
N HIS A 321 -1.69 -2.50 5.58
CA HIS A 321 -2.31 -2.11 4.32
C HIS A 321 -2.68 -3.32 3.43
N ALA A 322 -2.13 -4.52 3.63
CA ALA A 322 -2.60 -5.73 2.97
C ALA A 322 -4.06 -6.10 3.35
N GLU A 323 -4.57 -5.63 4.50
CA GLU A 323 -5.90 -5.97 5.02
C GLU A 323 -6.88 -4.79 5.00
N PHE A 324 -6.44 -3.59 5.40
CA PHE A 324 -7.21 -2.34 5.40
C PHE A 324 -6.47 -1.28 4.57
N ARG A 325 -7.10 -0.18 4.17
CA ARG A 325 -6.48 0.83 3.29
C ARG A 325 -6.92 2.26 3.57
N SER A 326 -8.07 2.41 4.22
CA SER A 326 -8.63 3.69 4.62
C SER A 326 -9.64 3.45 5.73
N ILE A 327 -9.16 3.36 6.97
CA ILE A 327 -10.02 3.01 8.09
C ILE A 327 -11.00 4.12 8.42
N THR A 328 -12.26 3.75 8.49
CA THR A 328 -13.34 4.72 8.64
C THR A 328 -13.53 5.13 10.09
N GLY A 329 -13.20 4.25 11.03
CA GLY A 329 -13.67 4.31 12.41
C GLY A 329 -14.95 3.48 12.58
N GLY A 330 -15.70 3.73 13.65
CA GLY A 330 -16.74 2.82 14.10
C GLY A 330 -17.62 3.32 15.23
N VAL A 331 -18.38 2.40 15.84
CA VAL A 331 -19.31 2.64 16.95
C VAL A 331 -19.22 1.54 18.00
N VAL A 332 -19.42 1.87 19.28
CA VAL A 332 -19.66 0.86 20.32
C VAL A 332 -21.15 0.49 20.29
N TYR A 333 -21.46 -0.77 20.00
CA TYR A 333 -22.84 -1.17 19.82
C TYR A 333 -23.57 -1.46 21.13
N HIS A 334 -24.70 -0.79 21.36
CA HIS A 334 -25.53 -0.98 22.57
C HIS A 334 -26.99 -1.38 22.29
N GLY A 335 -27.37 -1.54 21.03
CA GLY A 335 -28.70 -1.99 20.63
C GLY A 335 -29.00 -3.44 21.01
N ASP A 336 -30.26 -3.82 20.83
CA ASP A 336 -30.79 -5.12 21.28
C ASP A 336 -30.92 -6.14 20.12
N ARG A 337 -30.86 -5.69 18.87
CA ARG A 337 -31.09 -6.54 17.68
C ARG A 337 -29.99 -7.57 17.43
N LEU A 338 -28.73 -7.23 17.73
CA LEU A 338 -27.56 -8.08 17.53
C LEU A 338 -26.85 -8.38 18.87
N PRO A 339 -27.48 -9.15 19.78
CA PRO A 339 -27.03 -9.27 21.17
C PRO A 339 -25.59 -9.78 21.33
N GLU A 340 -25.07 -10.55 20.37
CA GLU A 340 -23.68 -11.05 20.39
C GLU A 340 -22.63 -9.94 20.19
N LEU A 341 -23.02 -8.82 19.57
CA LEU A 341 -22.12 -7.69 19.30
C LEU A 341 -22.20 -6.60 20.38
N ARG A 342 -23.13 -6.70 21.34
CA ARG A 342 -23.33 -5.66 22.36
C ARG A 342 -22.05 -5.41 23.16
N GLY A 343 -21.65 -4.15 23.31
CA GLY A 343 -20.42 -3.71 23.97
C GLY A 343 -19.14 -3.94 23.16
N ALA A 344 -19.24 -4.31 21.88
CA ALA A 344 -18.09 -4.36 20.98
C ALA A 344 -17.98 -3.05 20.19
N TYR A 345 -16.75 -2.63 19.91
CA TYR A 345 -16.49 -1.59 18.93
C TYR A 345 -16.52 -2.20 17.54
N ILE A 346 -17.49 -1.79 16.72
CA ILE A 346 -17.69 -2.23 15.34
C ILE A 346 -17.17 -1.15 14.41
N TYR A 347 -16.27 -1.50 13.50
CA TYR A 347 -15.59 -0.56 12.61
C TYR A 347 -15.36 -1.18 11.24
N GLY A 348 -14.92 -0.38 10.29
CA GLY A 348 -14.57 -0.90 8.97
C GLY A 348 -13.71 0.05 8.14
N ASP A 349 -13.58 -0.32 6.86
CA ASP A 349 -12.67 0.30 5.90
C ASP A 349 -13.42 0.80 4.67
N TYR A 350 -13.07 1.98 4.18
CA TYR A 350 -13.67 2.57 2.98
C TYR A 350 -13.25 1.86 1.68
N ASP A 351 -12.00 1.43 1.59
CA ASP A 351 -11.38 0.94 0.36
C ASP A 351 -11.62 -0.56 0.15
N THR A 352 -11.57 -1.35 1.23
CA THR A 352 -11.80 -2.80 1.20
C THR A 352 -13.24 -3.18 1.52
N GLY A 353 -14.01 -2.31 2.19
CA GLY A 353 -15.39 -2.59 2.60
C GLY A 353 -15.51 -3.64 3.72
N LYS A 354 -14.39 -4.09 4.29
CA LYS A 354 -14.36 -5.02 5.42
C LYS A 354 -14.89 -4.36 6.69
N ILE A 355 -15.66 -5.13 7.46
CA ILE A 355 -16.21 -4.72 8.75
C ILE A 355 -15.77 -5.71 9.81
N TRP A 356 -15.18 -5.19 10.87
CA TRP A 356 -14.59 -5.94 11.97
C TRP A 356 -15.17 -5.49 13.30
N MET A 357 -14.89 -6.27 14.33
CA MET A 357 -15.16 -5.88 15.70
C MET A 357 -14.00 -6.21 16.61
N PHE A 358 -13.88 -5.43 17.68
CA PHE A 358 -13.11 -5.84 18.84
C PHE A 358 -13.82 -5.51 20.16
N ARG A 359 -13.39 -6.20 21.23
CA ARG A 359 -13.77 -5.89 22.61
C ARG A 359 -12.54 -5.48 23.39
N TYR A 360 -12.63 -4.36 24.10
CA TYR A 360 -11.52 -3.80 24.85
C TYR A 360 -11.82 -3.80 26.35
N ASP A 361 -10.94 -4.44 27.13
CA ASP A 361 -10.93 -4.34 28.58
C ASP A 361 -10.07 -3.13 28.96
N ARG A 362 -10.74 -2.07 29.43
CA ARG A 362 -10.09 -0.80 29.79
C ARG A 362 -9.22 -0.90 31.03
N GLU A 363 -9.56 -1.77 31.99
CA GLU A 363 -8.75 -1.94 33.21
C GLU A 363 -7.48 -2.73 32.91
N ALA A 364 -7.60 -3.78 32.09
CA ALA A 364 -6.46 -4.59 31.65
C ALA A 364 -5.66 -3.94 30.51
N LYS A 365 -6.21 -2.90 29.88
CA LYS A 365 -5.70 -2.26 28.65
C LYS A 365 -5.42 -3.27 27.54
N GLN A 366 -6.38 -4.15 27.28
CA GLN A 366 -6.19 -5.26 26.37
C GLN A 366 -7.42 -5.53 25.50
N VAL A 367 -7.17 -5.82 24.22
CA VAL A 367 -8.17 -6.40 23.32
C VAL A 367 -8.42 -7.86 23.70
N THR A 368 -9.67 -8.21 23.96
CA THR A 368 -10.10 -9.54 24.46
C THR A 368 -10.76 -10.39 23.40
N GLU A 369 -11.31 -9.77 22.36
CA GLU A 369 -11.86 -10.40 21.16
C GLU A 369 -11.58 -9.47 19.98
N HIS A 370 -11.20 -10.03 18.84
CA HIS A 370 -10.94 -9.30 17.59
C HIS A 370 -11.21 -10.24 16.42
N ARG A 371 -12.13 -9.88 15.52
CA ARG A 371 -12.48 -10.70 14.36
C ARG A 371 -13.22 -9.92 13.28
N GLU A 372 -13.12 -10.43 12.04
CA GLU A 372 -13.94 -9.99 10.92
C GLU A 372 -15.42 -10.38 11.13
N LEU A 373 -16.33 -9.46 10.80
CA LEU A 373 -17.78 -9.68 10.81
C LEU A 373 -18.35 -9.92 9.42
N VAL A 374 -17.87 -9.16 8.43
CA VAL A 374 -18.28 -9.27 7.03
C VAL A 374 -17.23 -8.65 6.10
N ASP A 375 -16.99 -9.33 4.98
CA ASP A 375 -16.30 -8.80 3.81
C ASP A 375 -17.36 -8.30 2.81
N SER A 376 -17.47 -6.98 2.66
CA SER A 376 -18.50 -6.33 1.84
C SER A 376 -17.86 -5.46 0.78
N SER A 377 -18.65 -5.01 -0.20
CA SER A 377 -18.20 -4.05 -1.21
C SER A 377 -18.63 -2.61 -0.89
N LEU A 378 -19.14 -2.35 0.31
CA LEU A 378 -19.60 -1.02 0.66
C LEU A 378 -18.41 -0.06 0.65
N ARG A 379 -18.59 1.13 0.08
CA ARG A 379 -17.67 2.26 0.28
C ARG A 379 -17.97 2.89 1.61
N LEU A 380 -17.65 2.15 2.67
CA LEU A 380 -18.08 2.40 4.02
C LEU A 380 -17.40 3.66 4.55
N VAL A 381 -18.08 4.79 4.48
CA VAL A 381 -17.51 6.10 4.83
C VAL A 381 -17.91 6.59 6.21
N GLY A 382 -18.87 5.92 6.84
CA GLY A 382 -19.26 6.24 8.20
C GLY A 382 -20.22 5.25 8.81
N PHE A 383 -20.43 5.44 10.10
CA PHE A 383 -21.41 4.75 10.91
C PHE A 383 -22.30 5.78 11.59
N ALA A 384 -23.53 5.39 11.89
CA ALA A 384 -24.45 6.21 12.66
C ALA A 384 -25.25 5.35 13.62
N GLU A 385 -25.78 5.96 14.67
CA GLU A 385 -26.59 5.31 15.71
C GLU A 385 -27.92 6.04 15.83
N ASP A 386 -29.02 5.31 16.02
CA ASP A 386 -30.28 5.92 16.42
C ASP A 386 -30.46 5.97 17.94
N HIS A 387 -31.56 6.57 18.39
CA HIS A 387 -31.84 6.70 19.81
C HIS A 387 -32.03 5.37 20.55
N ALA A 388 -32.26 4.25 19.85
CA ALA A 388 -32.39 2.92 20.42
C ALA A 388 -31.04 2.18 20.54
N GLY A 389 -29.93 2.77 20.08
CA GLY A 389 -28.62 2.11 20.06
C GLY A 389 -28.43 1.21 18.84
N GLU A 390 -29.35 1.22 17.87
CA GLU A 390 -29.17 0.51 16.63
C GLU A 390 -28.24 1.30 15.70
N PHE A 391 -27.27 0.62 15.10
CA PHE A 391 -26.33 1.25 14.20
C PHE A 391 -26.64 0.99 12.73
N TYR A 392 -26.13 1.89 11.90
CA TYR A 392 -26.24 1.89 10.45
C TYR A 392 -24.87 2.11 9.82
N LEU A 393 -24.73 1.60 8.60
CA LEU A 393 -23.54 1.68 7.76
C LEU A 393 -23.84 2.65 6.61
N ILE A 394 -22.95 3.61 6.37
CA ILE A 394 -23.12 4.63 5.33
C ILE A 394 -22.29 4.24 4.11
N ASP A 395 -22.96 3.91 3.00
CA ASP A 395 -22.30 3.60 1.74
C ASP A 395 -22.20 4.87 0.89
N HIS A 396 -20.98 5.39 0.74
CA HIS A 396 -20.71 6.64 0.04
C HIS A 396 -21.09 6.55 -1.44
N MET A 397 -20.54 5.57 -2.15
CA MET A 397 -20.70 5.52 -3.60
C MET A 397 -22.04 4.90 -3.99
N GLY A 398 -22.58 3.97 -3.20
CA GLY A 398 -23.90 3.39 -3.46
C GLY A 398 -25.06 4.25 -3.01
N GLY A 399 -24.81 5.27 -2.18
CA GLY A 399 -25.85 6.15 -1.67
C GLY A 399 -26.78 5.51 -0.63
N GLY A 400 -26.57 4.25 -0.30
CA GLY A 400 -27.44 3.46 0.55
C GLY A 400 -27.05 3.55 2.03
N ILE A 401 -28.05 3.59 2.90
CA ILE A 401 -27.85 3.35 4.33
C ILE A 401 -28.18 1.88 4.62
N HIS A 402 -27.23 1.17 5.22
CA HIS A 402 -27.27 -0.26 5.42
C HIS A 402 -27.26 -0.63 6.91
N ARG A 403 -27.54 -1.90 7.21
CA ARG A 403 -27.43 -2.49 8.54
C ARG A 403 -26.84 -3.90 8.45
N LEU A 404 -26.15 -4.36 9.49
CA LEU A 404 -25.78 -5.77 9.59
C LEU A 404 -26.96 -6.62 10.02
N VAL A 405 -27.09 -7.82 9.44
CA VAL A 405 -28.00 -8.88 9.89
C VAL A 405 -27.23 -10.19 10.01
N PRO A 406 -27.61 -11.11 10.92
CA PRO A 406 -27.00 -12.44 10.97
C PRO A 406 -27.05 -13.10 9.60
N ASN A 407 -25.97 -13.76 9.21
CA ASN A 407 -25.92 -14.42 7.93
C ASN A 407 -26.59 -15.80 8.02
N ASP A 408 -27.78 -15.92 7.43
CA ASP A 408 -28.51 -17.19 7.29
C ASP A 408 -28.24 -17.91 5.95
N GLU A 409 -27.27 -17.42 5.16
CA GLU A 409 -26.81 -18.14 3.97
C GLU A 409 -26.25 -19.51 4.38
N PRO A 410 -26.70 -20.61 3.77
CA PRO A 410 -26.13 -21.91 4.06
C PRO A 410 -24.67 -21.94 3.62
N ASP A 411 -23.84 -22.62 4.41
CA ASP A 411 -22.46 -22.87 4.01
C ASP A 411 -22.42 -23.71 2.73
N ARG A 412 -22.05 -23.06 1.63
CA ARG A 412 -21.83 -23.65 0.30
C ARG A 412 -20.36 -23.64 -0.10
N SER A 413 -19.45 -23.44 0.84
CA SER A 413 -18.00 -23.49 0.58
C SER A 413 -17.53 -24.84 0.01
N ALA A 414 -18.32 -25.90 0.22
CA ALA A 414 -18.13 -27.22 -0.36
C ALA A 414 -18.58 -27.33 -1.83
N ASP A 415 -19.45 -26.43 -2.31
CA ASP A 415 -19.91 -26.38 -3.70
C ASP A 415 -18.93 -25.62 -4.59
N PHE A 416 -18.05 -24.79 -4.00
CA PHE A 416 -17.02 -24.06 -4.73
C PHE A 416 -16.01 -25.04 -5.36
N PRO A 417 -15.63 -24.88 -6.64
CA PRO A 417 -14.76 -25.82 -7.34
C PRO A 417 -13.40 -25.95 -6.64
N ARG A 418 -13.07 -27.15 -6.15
CA ARG A 418 -11.79 -27.42 -5.48
C ARG A 418 -10.75 -27.94 -6.47
N LEU A 419 -11.19 -28.42 -7.62
CA LEU A 419 -10.35 -28.79 -8.75
C LEU A 419 -10.52 -27.79 -9.90
N LEU A 420 -9.45 -27.58 -10.67
CA LEU A 420 -9.49 -26.69 -11.84
C LEU A 420 -10.44 -27.23 -12.91
N SER A 421 -10.51 -28.56 -13.08
CA SER A 421 -11.44 -29.22 -13.98
C SER A 421 -12.91 -28.98 -13.65
N GLU A 422 -13.22 -28.61 -12.40
CA GLU A 422 -14.59 -28.33 -11.96
C GLU A 422 -15.04 -26.92 -12.33
N THR A 423 -14.11 -25.98 -12.58
CA THR A 423 -14.39 -24.54 -12.79
C THR A 423 -15.23 -24.21 -14.02
N GLY A 424 -15.22 -25.09 -15.02
CA GLY A 424 -15.84 -24.86 -16.32
C GLY A 424 -15.04 -23.98 -17.27
N LEU A 425 -13.77 -23.66 -16.95
CA LEU A 425 -12.84 -22.95 -17.84
C LEU A 425 -12.19 -23.85 -18.90
N PHE A 426 -12.08 -25.16 -18.61
CA PHE A 426 -11.43 -26.13 -19.49
C PHE A 426 -12.40 -27.25 -19.86
N SER A 427 -12.36 -27.65 -21.13
CA SER A 427 -13.02 -28.89 -21.60
C SER A 427 -12.16 -30.12 -21.28
N SER A 428 -10.84 -29.93 -21.18
CA SER A 428 -9.87 -30.90 -20.65
C SER A 428 -8.71 -30.16 -19.99
N THR A 429 -8.54 -30.31 -18.67
CA THR A 429 -7.36 -29.78 -17.96
C THR A 429 -6.08 -30.52 -18.35
N GLU A 430 -6.16 -31.85 -18.51
CA GLU A 430 -5.02 -32.69 -18.90
C GLU A 430 -4.40 -32.20 -20.22
N GLN A 431 -5.23 -32.01 -21.25
CA GLN A 431 -4.80 -31.49 -22.56
C GLN A 431 -4.69 -29.96 -22.61
N HIS A 432 -5.12 -29.26 -21.55
CA HIS A 432 -5.24 -27.79 -21.50
C HIS A 432 -6.21 -27.20 -22.52
N ASP A 433 -7.17 -27.99 -23.00
CA ASP A 433 -8.16 -27.53 -23.98
C ASP A 433 -9.15 -26.58 -23.29
N LEU A 434 -9.15 -25.31 -23.70
CA LEU A 434 -10.10 -24.30 -23.23
C LEU A 434 -11.54 -24.74 -23.52
N GLN A 435 -12.44 -24.41 -22.60
CA GLN A 435 -13.87 -24.62 -22.79
C GLN A 435 -14.40 -23.65 -23.86
N ALA A 436 -15.38 -24.10 -24.65
CA ALA A 436 -16.02 -23.23 -25.64
C ALA A 436 -16.60 -21.97 -24.99
N GLY A 437 -16.26 -20.80 -25.53
CA GLY A 437 -16.62 -19.48 -25.01
C GLY A 437 -15.57 -18.83 -24.09
N VAL A 438 -14.52 -19.57 -23.70
CA VAL A 438 -13.32 -19.00 -23.07
C VAL A 438 -12.39 -18.47 -24.16
N ILE A 439 -11.93 -17.22 -24.01
CA ILE A 439 -11.20 -16.48 -25.03
C ILE A 439 -9.74 -16.30 -24.59
N PRO A 440 -8.76 -16.81 -25.37
CA PRO A 440 -7.35 -16.55 -25.10
C PRO A 440 -6.98 -15.10 -25.46
N PHE A 441 -6.00 -14.55 -24.76
CA PHE A 441 -5.48 -13.22 -25.09
C PHE A 441 -3.98 -13.08 -24.75
N SER A 442 -3.35 -12.09 -25.39
CA SER A 442 -1.96 -11.68 -25.19
C SER A 442 -1.91 -10.27 -24.59
N VAL A 443 -0.81 -9.99 -23.89
CA VAL A 443 -0.44 -8.66 -23.41
C VAL A 443 0.89 -8.27 -24.04
N ILE A 444 1.07 -6.98 -24.34
CA ILE A 444 2.28 -6.45 -24.99
C ILE A 444 3.50 -6.54 -24.08
N ALA A 445 3.38 -6.03 -22.85
CA ALA A 445 4.43 -6.00 -21.85
C ALA A 445 4.04 -6.94 -20.70
N PRO A 446 4.32 -8.25 -20.80
CA PRO A 446 3.99 -9.21 -19.75
C PRO A 446 4.80 -8.95 -18.46
N GLN A 447 4.14 -8.99 -17.30
CA GLN A 447 4.82 -9.02 -16.01
C GLN A 447 5.84 -10.17 -15.97
N TRP A 448 7.05 -9.89 -15.47
CA TRP A 448 8.06 -10.90 -15.23
C TRP A 448 7.77 -11.68 -13.95
N CYS A 449 7.95 -13.00 -13.99
CA CYS A 449 7.57 -13.91 -12.90
C CYS A 449 8.61 -15.02 -12.72
N ASP A 450 9.81 -14.65 -12.26
CA ASP A 450 10.90 -15.56 -11.89
C ASP A 450 11.22 -16.63 -12.96
N GLY A 451 11.21 -16.23 -14.24
CA GLY A 451 11.49 -17.09 -15.39
C GLY A 451 10.30 -17.96 -15.86
N ALA A 452 9.14 -17.87 -15.23
CA ALA A 452 7.93 -18.56 -15.69
C ALA A 452 7.28 -17.86 -16.89
N THR A 453 6.54 -18.66 -17.66
CA THR A 453 5.70 -18.24 -18.78
C THR A 453 4.23 -18.24 -18.39
N LYS A 454 3.41 -17.49 -19.11
CA LYS A 454 1.98 -17.35 -18.81
C LYS A 454 1.13 -17.47 -20.06
N GLU A 455 0.14 -18.35 -19.99
CA GLU A 455 -0.99 -18.39 -20.93
C GLU A 455 -2.17 -17.69 -20.27
N ARG A 456 -2.86 -16.83 -21.01
CA ARG A 456 -3.93 -15.98 -20.45
C ARG A 456 -5.22 -16.17 -21.21
N PHE A 457 -6.30 -16.19 -20.45
CA PHE A 457 -7.64 -16.37 -20.98
C PHE A 457 -8.65 -15.63 -20.11
N PHE A 458 -9.79 -15.30 -20.70
CA PHE A 458 -10.92 -14.72 -19.98
C PHE A 458 -12.23 -15.30 -20.49
N ALA A 459 -13.26 -15.23 -19.67
CA ALA A 459 -14.58 -15.73 -20.00
C ALA A 459 -15.66 -14.81 -19.41
N LEU A 460 -16.68 -14.53 -20.22
CA LEU A 460 -17.81 -13.69 -19.83
C LEU A 460 -19.07 -14.58 -19.76
N PRO A 461 -19.86 -14.53 -18.68
CA PRO A 461 -21.06 -15.36 -18.54
C PRO A 461 -22.08 -15.10 -19.65
N GLY A 462 -22.49 -16.17 -20.33
CA GLY A 462 -23.44 -16.09 -21.45
C GLY A 462 -22.95 -15.15 -22.55
N ASP A 463 -23.81 -14.23 -22.96
CA ASP A 463 -23.58 -13.20 -23.98
C ASP A 463 -23.31 -11.81 -23.38
N SER A 464 -23.06 -11.73 -22.06
CA SER A 464 -22.77 -10.46 -21.35
C SER A 464 -21.61 -9.67 -21.95
N GLN A 465 -21.63 -8.35 -21.87
CA GLN A 465 -20.68 -7.49 -22.57
C GLN A 465 -19.84 -6.66 -21.60
N ILE A 466 -18.68 -6.21 -22.06
CA ILE A 466 -17.79 -5.30 -21.34
C ILE A 466 -18.15 -3.86 -21.71
N GLU A 467 -18.26 -2.98 -20.73
CA GLU A 467 -18.27 -1.54 -21.00
C GLU A 467 -16.84 -1.04 -21.17
N PHE A 468 -16.55 -0.52 -22.36
CA PHE A 468 -15.22 -0.07 -22.75
C PHE A 468 -14.89 1.28 -22.08
N GLU A 469 -13.79 1.31 -21.31
CA GLU A 469 -13.22 2.53 -20.70
C GLU A 469 -14.19 3.36 -19.82
N THR A 470 -15.14 2.70 -19.15
CA THR A 470 -16.10 3.39 -18.26
C THR A 470 -15.66 3.46 -16.79
N VAL A 471 -14.58 2.78 -16.41
CA VAL A 471 -14.05 2.81 -15.02
C VAL A 471 -13.03 3.92 -14.87
N THR A 472 -13.51 5.09 -14.48
CA THR A 472 -12.68 6.30 -14.29
C THR A 472 -12.28 6.50 -12.82
N TYR A 473 -13.00 5.93 -11.85
CA TYR A 473 -12.76 6.09 -10.41
C TYR A 473 -11.71 5.09 -9.83
N PRO A 474 -10.87 5.47 -8.83
CA PRO A 474 -10.71 6.82 -8.26
C PRO A 474 -10.26 7.79 -9.35
N GLN A 475 -10.68 9.07 -9.25
CA GLN A 475 -10.35 10.12 -10.24
C GLN A 475 -8.93 9.88 -10.76
N PRO A 476 -8.74 9.71 -12.08
CA PRO A 476 -7.54 9.06 -12.58
C PRO A 476 -6.32 9.84 -12.13
N ALA A 477 -5.34 9.12 -11.56
CA ALA A 477 -4.03 9.71 -11.32
C ALA A 477 -3.53 10.32 -12.64
N PRO A 478 -2.77 11.43 -12.61
CA PRO A 478 -2.20 11.97 -13.85
C PRO A 478 -1.51 10.86 -14.66
N GLY A 479 -1.93 10.68 -15.91
CA GLY A 479 -1.45 9.64 -16.82
C GLY A 479 -2.09 8.25 -16.65
N ALA A 480 -2.93 7.98 -15.64
CA ALA A 480 -3.60 6.69 -15.51
C ALA A 480 -4.64 6.50 -16.63
N PRO A 481 -4.59 5.39 -17.41
CA PRO A 481 -5.63 5.09 -18.39
C PRO A 481 -6.93 4.66 -17.72
N ASP A 482 -8.04 4.83 -18.42
CA ASP A 482 -9.35 4.36 -17.99
C ASP A 482 -9.42 2.81 -18.00
N GLY A 483 -10.23 2.26 -17.10
CA GLY A 483 -10.43 0.82 -16.95
C GLY A 483 -11.68 0.31 -17.67
N TRP A 484 -11.69 -0.97 -18.04
CA TRP A 484 -12.88 -1.64 -18.55
C TRP A 484 -13.79 -2.09 -17.39
N ARG A 485 -15.11 -2.03 -17.61
CA ARG A 485 -16.09 -2.61 -16.68
C ARG A 485 -16.60 -3.94 -17.22
N PHE A 486 -16.34 -4.99 -16.46
CA PHE A 486 -16.70 -6.35 -16.75
C PHE A 486 -18.09 -6.70 -16.17
N PRO A 487 -18.82 -7.63 -16.79
CA PRO A 487 -20.11 -8.11 -16.29
C PRO A 487 -19.94 -9.09 -15.12
N ASP A 488 -20.92 -9.15 -14.21
CA ASP A 488 -20.94 -10.07 -13.07
C ASP A 488 -20.65 -11.53 -13.49
N GLY A 489 -19.81 -12.21 -12.70
CA GLY A 489 -19.32 -13.56 -12.96
C GLY A 489 -18.23 -13.66 -14.03
N ALA A 490 -17.69 -12.52 -14.52
CA ALA A 490 -16.53 -12.53 -15.39
C ALA A 490 -15.33 -13.19 -14.72
N VAL A 491 -14.58 -13.97 -15.51
CA VAL A 491 -13.39 -14.68 -15.04
C VAL A 491 -12.23 -14.32 -15.94
N LEU A 492 -11.13 -13.87 -15.34
CA LEU A 492 -9.83 -13.81 -15.98
C LEU A 492 -8.95 -14.89 -15.34
N ALA A 493 -8.10 -15.52 -16.12
CA ALA A 493 -7.22 -16.53 -15.61
C ALA A 493 -5.90 -16.58 -16.36
N GLU A 494 -4.86 -17.00 -15.64
CA GLU A 494 -3.55 -17.26 -16.20
C GLU A 494 -3.03 -18.62 -15.72
N THR A 495 -2.59 -19.46 -16.65
CA THR A 495 -1.81 -20.66 -16.32
C THR A 495 -0.33 -20.31 -16.39
N ILE A 496 0.36 -20.51 -15.28
CA ILE A 496 1.79 -20.21 -15.13
C ILE A 496 2.57 -21.51 -15.23
N SER A 497 3.54 -21.53 -16.13
CA SER A 497 4.35 -22.70 -16.44
C SER A 497 5.84 -22.39 -16.38
N MET A 498 6.65 -23.34 -15.95
CA MET A 498 8.09 -23.18 -15.81
C MET A 498 8.82 -24.35 -16.45
N GLU A 499 9.90 -24.04 -17.17
CA GLU A 499 10.84 -25.04 -17.69
C GLU A 499 11.56 -25.74 -16.53
N MET A 500 11.46 -27.07 -16.48
CA MET A 500 12.19 -27.87 -15.48
C MET A 500 13.60 -28.25 -15.93
N GLU A 501 13.97 -27.89 -17.15
CA GLU A 501 15.31 -27.91 -17.72
C GLU A 501 15.51 -26.58 -18.46
N ALA A 502 16.44 -25.77 -17.97
CA ALA A 502 16.67 -24.41 -18.45
C ALA A 502 16.98 -24.39 -19.96
N GLY A 503 16.20 -23.61 -20.72
CA GLY A 503 16.35 -23.50 -22.17
C GLY A 503 15.74 -24.66 -22.96
N ASN A 504 15.03 -25.58 -22.30
CA ASN A 504 14.29 -26.66 -22.96
C ASN A 504 12.77 -26.49 -22.73
N PRO A 505 12.04 -25.87 -23.69
CA PRO A 505 10.59 -25.68 -23.59
C PRO A 505 9.79 -26.98 -23.42
N ASN A 506 10.31 -28.12 -23.88
CA ASN A 506 9.63 -29.41 -23.73
C ASN A 506 9.66 -29.96 -22.30
N SER A 507 10.48 -29.38 -21.42
CA SER A 507 10.53 -29.69 -20.00
C SER A 507 9.52 -28.89 -19.18
N SER A 508 8.78 -27.98 -19.83
CA SER A 508 7.84 -27.07 -19.16
C SER A 508 6.74 -27.84 -18.43
N ARG A 509 6.48 -27.41 -17.20
CA ARG A 509 5.39 -27.90 -16.36
C ARG A 509 4.55 -26.73 -15.87
N ARG A 510 3.24 -26.93 -15.87
CA ARG A 510 2.27 -26.03 -15.25
C ARG A 510 2.47 -26.10 -13.75
N LEU A 511 2.68 -24.94 -13.12
CA LEU A 511 2.85 -24.81 -11.68
C LEU A 511 1.51 -24.46 -11.04
N GLU A 512 0.84 -23.45 -11.57
CA GLU A 512 -0.42 -22.96 -11.03
C GLU A 512 -1.33 -22.37 -12.11
N THR A 513 -2.60 -22.24 -11.80
CA THR A 513 -3.54 -21.41 -12.53
C THR A 513 -4.18 -20.44 -11.58
N ARG A 514 -3.93 -19.15 -11.82
CA ARG A 514 -4.49 -18.05 -11.04
C ARG A 514 -5.75 -17.58 -11.73
N ILE A 515 -6.81 -17.42 -10.96
CA ILE A 515 -8.13 -16.98 -11.38
C ILE A 515 -8.43 -15.67 -10.67
N LEU A 516 -8.87 -14.69 -11.43
CA LEU A 516 -9.50 -13.48 -10.92
C LEU A 516 -10.98 -13.54 -11.31
N HIS A 517 -11.85 -13.68 -10.32
CA HIS A 517 -13.29 -13.80 -10.50
C HIS A 517 -13.97 -12.52 -10.02
N TYR A 518 -14.74 -11.89 -10.90
CA TYR A 518 -15.60 -10.78 -10.52
C TYR A 518 -16.91 -11.33 -9.97
N GLU A 519 -17.24 -10.94 -8.74
CA GLU A 519 -18.51 -11.24 -8.11
C GLU A 519 -19.17 -9.93 -7.68
N GLN A 520 -20.35 -9.66 -8.20
CA GLN A 520 -21.19 -8.58 -7.71
C GLN A 520 -21.74 -8.98 -6.33
N LEU A 521 -21.33 -8.26 -5.28
CA LEU A 521 -21.83 -8.51 -3.93
C LEU A 521 -23.25 -7.95 -3.77
N ALA A 522 -24.08 -8.60 -2.95
CA ALA A 522 -25.44 -8.12 -2.68
C ALA A 522 -25.40 -6.71 -2.05
N GLY A 523 -26.20 -5.78 -2.58
CA GLY A 523 -26.18 -4.37 -2.17
C GLY A 523 -25.18 -3.50 -2.95
N SER A 524 -24.38 -4.09 -3.86
CA SER A 524 -23.42 -3.36 -4.71
C SER A 524 -23.95 -2.96 -6.08
N GLU A 525 -25.23 -3.23 -6.36
CA GLU A 525 -25.80 -3.17 -7.71
C GLU A 525 -25.77 -1.77 -8.32
N GLN A 526 -25.65 -0.74 -7.49
CA GLN A 526 -25.66 0.68 -7.88
C GLN A 526 -24.28 1.34 -7.85
N VAL A 527 -23.26 0.68 -7.27
CA VAL A 527 -22.02 1.33 -6.82
C VAL A 527 -20.98 1.49 -7.94
N GLY A 528 -21.17 0.83 -9.08
CA GLY A 528 -20.22 0.91 -10.20
C GLY A 528 -18.79 0.43 -9.85
N ASP A 529 -18.60 -0.22 -8.70
CA ASP A 529 -17.36 -0.86 -8.28
C ASP A 529 -17.34 -2.33 -8.70
N GLN A 530 -16.16 -2.83 -9.05
CA GLN A 530 -15.96 -4.24 -9.40
C GLN A 530 -15.14 -4.92 -8.31
N PHE A 531 -15.72 -5.94 -7.68
CA PHE A 531 -15.06 -6.68 -6.62
C PHE A 531 -14.46 -7.97 -7.14
N TRP A 532 -13.14 -7.98 -7.24
CA TRP A 532 -12.39 -9.10 -7.82
C TRP A 532 -11.75 -9.96 -6.75
N ARG A 533 -12.00 -11.27 -6.80
CA ARG A 533 -11.40 -12.26 -5.90
C ARG A 533 -10.36 -13.09 -6.63
N GLY A 534 -9.17 -13.20 -6.03
CA GLY A 534 -8.08 -14.03 -6.51
C GLY A 534 -8.16 -15.45 -5.97
N TYR A 535 -8.07 -16.47 -6.82
CA TYR A 535 -7.98 -17.87 -6.45
C TYR A 535 -6.83 -18.53 -7.19
N THR A 536 -6.08 -19.38 -6.51
CA THR A 536 -4.92 -20.06 -7.10
C THR A 536 -5.11 -21.55 -7.03
N TYR A 537 -5.00 -22.25 -8.17
CA TYR A 537 -5.04 -23.70 -8.26
C TYR A 537 -3.63 -24.22 -8.57
N VAL A 538 -3.10 -25.11 -7.74
CA VAL A 538 -1.75 -25.69 -7.87
C VAL A 538 -1.84 -27.01 -8.64
N TRP A 539 -1.09 -27.11 -9.74
CA TRP A 539 -1.12 -28.29 -10.62
C TRP A 539 -0.50 -29.51 -9.95
N ASN A 540 -1.08 -30.68 -10.21
CA ASN A 540 -0.53 -31.95 -9.74
C ASN A 540 0.70 -32.38 -10.55
N ASP A 541 1.44 -33.34 -10.00
CA ASP A 541 2.66 -33.84 -10.63
C ASP A 541 2.38 -34.53 -11.97
N GLU A 542 1.24 -35.21 -12.09
CA GLU A 542 0.81 -35.87 -13.31
C GLU A 542 0.39 -34.90 -14.43
N GLN A 543 0.29 -33.60 -14.14
CA GLN A 543 -0.15 -32.55 -15.08
C GLN A 543 -1.54 -32.84 -15.67
N THR A 544 -2.42 -33.42 -14.86
CA THR A 544 -3.79 -33.80 -15.27
C THR A 544 -4.85 -32.83 -14.75
N ASP A 545 -4.60 -32.19 -13.61
CA ASP A 545 -5.52 -31.24 -12.98
C ASP A 545 -4.76 -30.36 -11.95
N ALA A 546 -5.46 -29.40 -11.34
CA ALA A 546 -4.92 -28.54 -10.29
C ALA A 546 -5.91 -28.40 -9.11
N VAL A 547 -5.38 -28.25 -7.90
CA VAL A 547 -6.14 -28.18 -6.64
C VAL A 547 -6.09 -26.77 -6.08
N LEU A 548 -7.23 -26.25 -5.63
CA LEU A 548 -7.32 -24.95 -4.98
C LEU A 548 -6.36 -24.85 -3.78
N ALA A 549 -5.47 -23.85 -3.81
CA ALA A 549 -4.55 -23.54 -2.73
C ALA A 549 -5.30 -23.04 -1.48
N GLU A 550 -4.71 -23.24 -0.31
CA GLU A 550 -5.22 -22.66 0.95
C GLU A 550 -5.16 -21.12 0.93
N ALA A 551 -5.97 -20.48 1.78
CA ALA A 551 -6.12 -19.02 1.77
C ALA A 551 -4.82 -18.25 2.04
N GLY A 552 -3.92 -18.83 2.86
CA GLY A 552 -2.63 -18.23 3.24
C GLY A 552 -1.51 -18.34 2.19
N GLY A 553 -1.76 -18.98 1.04
CA GLY A 553 -0.71 -19.26 0.06
C GLY A 553 0.22 -20.39 0.49
N ALA A 554 1.32 -20.60 -0.25
CA ALA A 554 2.29 -21.66 0.02
C ALA A 554 3.63 -21.38 -0.67
N ASP A 555 4.71 -21.99 -0.16
CA ASP A 555 6.03 -22.00 -0.83
C ASP A 555 6.31 -23.40 -1.39
N VAL A 556 6.65 -23.47 -2.67
CA VAL A 556 6.89 -24.73 -3.39
C VAL A 556 8.33 -24.77 -3.89
N PRO A 557 9.19 -25.66 -3.37
CA PRO A 557 10.54 -25.80 -3.89
C PRO A 557 10.52 -26.51 -5.25
N LEU A 558 11.16 -25.90 -6.25
CA LEU A 558 11.33 -26.45 -7.59
C LEU A 558 12.77 -26.88 -7.79
N THR A 559 13.00 -28.01 -8.46
CA THR A 559 14.34 -28.46 -8.88
C THR A 559 14.41 -28.41 -10.41
N ILE A 560 15.24 -27.51 -10.93
CA ILE A 560 15.36 -27.23 -12.36
C ILE A 560 16.74 -27.73 -12.80
N ALA A 561 16.79 -28.56 -13.85
CA ALA A 561 18.05 -28.92 -14.50
C ALA A 561 18.61 -27.69 -15.21
N ASP A 562 19.87 -27.35 -14.94
CA ASP A 562 20.48 -26.12 -15.43
C ASP A 562 21.99 -26.35 -15.54
N GLU A 563 22.53 -26.38 -16.76
CA GLU A 563 23.96 -26.61 -16.99
C GLU A 563 24.85 -25.49 -16.44
N ALA A 564 24.31 -24.27 -16.30
CA ALA A 564 25.03 -23.15 -15.70
C ALA A 564 25.10 -23.27 -14.17
N ALA A 565 24.21 -24.05 -13.56
CA ALA A 565 24.19 -24.27 -12.12
C ALA A 565 25.23 -25.32 -11.67
N PRO A 566 25.85 -25.16 -10.49
CA PRO A 566 26.72 -26.18 -9.92
C PRO A 566 26.04 -27.55 -9.82
N GLY A 567 26.66 -28.58 -10.40
CA GLY A 567 26.08 -29.93 -10.41
C GLY A 567 24.95 -30.14 -11.43
N GLY A 568 24.71 -29.18 -12.33
CA GLY A 568 23.76 -29.28 -13.43
C GLY A 568 22.30 -29.10 -13.00
N LYS A 569 22.04 -28.58 -11.80
CA LYS A 569 20.70 -28.35 -11.25
C LYS A 569 20.69 -27.14 -10.31
N ARG A 570 19.58 -26.41 -10.28
CA ARG A 570 19.30 -25.37 -9.28
C ARG A 570 17.97 -25.61 -8.59
N THR A 571 17.89 -25.25 -7.32
CA THR A 571 16.62 -25.13 -6.60
C THR A 571 16.11 -23.71 -6.69
N GLN A 572 14.80 -23.55 -6.91
CA GLN A 572 14.11 -22.26 -6.86
C GLN A 572 12.82 -22.41 -6.03
N THR A 573 12.65 -21.64 -4.97
CA THR A 573 11.36 -21.58 -4.25
C THR A 573 10.35 -20.73 -5.01
N TRP A 574 9.20 -21.32 -5.33
CA TRP A 574 8.06 -20.67 -5.96
C TRP A 574 7.00 -20.27 -4.93
N ARG A 575 6.67 -18.98 -4.86
CA ARG A 575 5.63 -18.45 -3.97
C ARG A 575 4.26 -18.53 -4.63
N ILE A 576 3.37 -19.33 -4.08
CA ILE A 576 1.93 -19.34 -4.34
C ILE A 576 1.29 -18.21 -3.52
N PRO A 577 0.70 -17.18 -4.17
CA PRO A 577 0.16 -16.03 -3.44
C PRO A 577 -1.06 -16.42 -2.60
N SER A 578 -1.16 -15.81 -1.42
CA SER A 578 -2.36 -15.83 -0.58
C SER A 578 -3.50 -15.04 -1.23
N ARG A 579 -4.72 -15.20 -0.70
CA ARG A 579 -5.89 -14.42 -1.14
C ARG A 579 -5.69 -12.92 -0.95
N ALA A 580 -5.06 -12.53 0.17
CA ALA A 580 -4.75 -11.13 0.47
C ALA A 580 -3.59 -10.60 -0.40
N GLU A 581 -2.58 -11.41 -0.70
CA GLU A 581 -1.48 -10.98 -1.58
C GLU A 581 -1.97 -10.61 -2.99
N CYS A 582 -3.05 -11.24 -3.47
CA CYS A 582 -3.66 -10.91 -4.76
C CYS A 582 -4.20 -9.46 -4.79
N THR A 583 -4.83 -8.99 -3.71
CA THR A 583 -5.47 -7.66 -3.67
C THR A 583 -4.47 -6.52 -3.53
N ILE A 584 -3.21 -6.80 -3.15
CA ILE A 584 -2.13 -5.81 -3.12
C ILE A 584 -1.92 -5.21 -4.52
N CYS A 585 -1.84 -6.06 -5.54
CA CYS A 585 -1.64 -5.63 -6.92
C CYS A 585 -2.98 -5.39 -7.64
N HIS A 586 -3.98 -6.22 -7.41
CA HIS A 586 -5.32 -6.09 -7.99
C HIS A 586 -6.19 -5.12 -7.18
N ASN A 587 -5.66 -3.90 -7.01
CA ASN A 587 -6.29 -2.85 -6.22
C ASN A 587 -7.09 -1.87 -7.11
N MET A 588 -7.87 -1.02 -6.45
CA MET A 588 -8.74 -0.05 -7.10
C MET A 588 -7.97 1.03 -7.89
N ALA A 589 -6.81 1.49 -7.41
CA ALA A 589 -5.99 2.48 -8.11
C ALA A 589 -5.48 1.96 -9.45
N ALA A 590 -5.24 0.64 -9.53
CA ALA A 590 -4.90 -0.06 -10.75
C ALA A 590 -6.12 -0.55 -11.57
N LYS A 591 -7.34 -0.17 -11.17
CA LYS A 591 -8.61 -0.60 -11.76
C LYS A 591 -8.81 -2.13 -11.77
N TYR A 592 -8.22 -2.81 -10.80
CA TYR A 592 -8.26 -4.26 -10.55
C TYR A 592 -7.62 -5.14 -11.63
N VAL A 593 -7.99 -5.00 -12.91
CA VAL A 593 -7.48 -5.83 -14.01
C VAL A 593 -6.21 -5.22 -14.59
N LEU A 594 -5.07 -5.86 -14.34
CA LEU A 594 -3.75 -5.36 -14.73
C LEU A 594 -3.37 -5.67 -16.18
N GLY A 595 -3.74 -6.87 -16.66
CA GLY A 595 -3.30 -7.38 -17.97
C GLY A 595 -4.24 -7.02 -19.13
N LEU A 596 -5.54 -7.28 -18.99
CA LEU A 596 -6.53 -7.04 -20.05
C LEU A 596 -7.03 -5.58 -19.98
N THR A 597 -6.22 -4.68 -20.50
CA THR A 597 -6.49 -3.23 -20.61
C THR A 597 -6.26 -2.77 -22.05
N THR A 598 -6.81 -1.63 -22.46
CA THR A 598 -6.63 -1.11 -23.83
C THR A 598 -5.15 -1.04 -24.22
N ILE A 599 -4.30 -0.47 -23.35
CA ILE A 599 -2.87 -0.24 -23.63
C ILE A 599 -2.04 -1.54 -23.73
N GLN A 600 -2.52 -2.65 -23.15
CA GLN A 600 -1.87 -3.97 -23.21
C GLN A 600 -2.48 -4.89 -24.27
N ALA A 601 -3.78 -4.77 -24.52
CA ALA A 601 -4.53 -5.63 -25.44
C ALA A 601 -4.48 -5.14 -26.89
N ASN A 602 -4.00 -3.92 -27.15
CA ASN A 602 -3.85 -3.37 -28.50
C ASN A 602 -2.66 -4.00 -29.27
N THR A 603 -2.71 -5.31 -29.45
CA THR A 603 -1.70 -6.10 -30.16
C THR A 603 -2.37 -7.23 -30.93
N ASP A 604 -1.61 -7.88 -31.80
CA ASP A 604 -2.04 -9.05 -32.54
C ASP A 604 -1.97 -10.31 -31.68
N HIS A 605 -2.93 -11.22 -31.86
CA HIS A 605 -2.94 -12.55 -31.24
C HIS A 605 -3.14 -13.63 -32.31
N ASP A 606 -2.48 -14.76 -32.13
CA ASP A 606 -2.64 -15.92 -33.00
C ASP A 606 -3.84 -16.77 -32.55
N TYR A 607 -4.93 -16.71 -33.30
CA TYR A 607 -6.13 -17.51 -33.06
C TYR A 607 -6.08 -18.88 -33.76
N GLY A 608 -4.90 -19.34 -34.18
CA GLY A 608 -4.62 -20.61 -34.84
C GLY A 608 -4.93 -20.64 -36.33
N ARG A 609 -5.95 -19.90 -36.78
CA ARG A 609 -6.29 -19.74 -38.21
C ARG A 609 -5.76 -18.43 -38.79
N VAL A 610 -5.86 -17.36 -38.03
CA VAL A 610 -5.52 -15.98 -38.41
C VAL A 610 -4.85 -15.29 -37.23
N THR A 611 -3.81 -14.53 -37.52
CA THR A 611 -3.25 -13.54 -36.59
C THR A 611 -3.96 -12.21 -36.81
N ALA A 612 -4.62 -11.69 -35.78
CA ALA A 612 -5.39 -10.45 -35.88
C ALA A 612 -5.29 -9.63 -34.59
N ASN A 613 -5.44 -8.31 -34.72
CA ASN A 613 -5.50 -7.41 -33.57
C ASN A 613 -6.67 -7.80 -32.66
N GLN A 614 -6.37 -7.93 -31.36
CA GLN A 614 -7.33 -8.42 -30.38
C GLN A 614 -8.49 -7.46 -30.17
N LEU A 615 -8.25 -6.15 -30.12
CA LEU A 615 -9.32 -5.15 -29.97
C LEU A 615 -10.26 -5.14 -31.17
N SER A 616 -9.73 -5.25 -32.40
CA SER A 616 -10.55 -5.45 -33.59
C SER A 616 -11.39 -6.73 -33.51
N THR A 617 -10.78 -7.82 -33.04
CA THR A 617 -11.45 -9.12 -32.89
C THR A 617 -12.56 -9.06 -31.84
N PHE A 618 -12.29 -8.48 -30.68
CA PHE A 618 -13.25 -8.27 -29.59
C PHE A 618 -14.42 -7.38 -30.03
N ASN A 619 -14.15 -6.31 -30.78
CA ASN A 619 -15.18 -5.46 -31.35
C ASN A 619 -16.05 -6.22 -32.39
N HIS A 620 -15.42 -7.00 -33.28
CA HIS A 620 -16.13 -7.81 -34.29
C HIS A 620 -17.10 -8.80 -33.66
N ILE A 621 -16.69 -9.49 -32.60
CA ILE A 621 -17.53 -10.48 -31.90
C ILE A 621 -18.54 -9.84 -30.93
N SER A 622 -18.71 -8.51 -30.97
CA SER A 622 -19.63 -7.76 -30.07
C SER A 622 -19.34 -8.01 -28.59
N LEU A 623 -18.05 -8.02 -28.21
CA LEU A 623 -17.63 -8.17 -26.81
C LEU A 623 -17.98 -6.92 -25.98
N PHE A 624 -17.93 -5.75 -26.60
CA PHE A 624 -18.22 -4.47 -25.95
C PHE A 624 -19.69 -4.09 -26.07
N THR A 625 -20.22 -3.38 -25.06
CA THR A 625 -21.60 -2.87 -25.04
C THR A 625 -21.87 -1.90 -26.19
N GLU A 626 -20.87 -1.09 -26.52
CA GLU A 626 -20.85 -0.18 -27.67
C GLU A 626 -19.65 -0.50 -28.57
N PRO A 627 -19.76 -0.33 -29.90
CA PRO A 627 -18.62 -0.49 -30.79
C PRO A 627 -17.49 0.50 -30.45
N LEU A 628 -16.24 0.08 -30.69
CA LEU A 628 -15.07 0.95 -30.51
C LEU A 628 -15.25 2.25 -31.33
N ALA A 629 -15.12 3.39 -30.65
CA ALA A 629 -15.25 4.71 -31.27
C ALA A 629 -14.13 4.99 -32.28
N GLU A 630 -12.95 4.40 -32.04
CA GLU A 630 -11.76 4.55 -32.85
C GLU A 630 -11.22 3.18 -33.30
N SER A 631 -10.53 3.14 -34.45
CA SER A 631 -9.82 1.94 -34.87
C SER A 631 -8.62 1.68 -33.94
N PRO A 632 -8.19 0.42 -33.72
CA PRO A 632 -7.07 0.13 -32.81
C PRO A 632 -5.77 0.88 -33.10
N GLY A 633 -5.51 1.28 -34.36
CA GLY A 633 -4.34 2.10 -34.70
C GLY A 633 -4.35 3.54 -34.17
N ALA A 634 -5.46 4.02 -33.60
CA ALA A 634 -5.58 5.31 -32.93
C ALA A 634 -5.61 5.18 -31.39
N LEU A 635 -5.85 3.97 -30.87
CA LEU A 635 -5.87 3.68 -29.45
C LEU A 635 -4.45 3.56 -28.88
N PRO A 636 -4.24 3.89 -27.59
CA PRO A 636 -2.92 3.79 -26.96
C PRO A 636 -2.42 2.34 -26.91
N SER A 637 -1.10 2.17 -26.86
CA SER A 637 -0.42 0.88 -26.83
C SER A 637 0.91 1.00 -26.08
N LEU A 638 1.28 -0.03 -25.33
CA LEU A 638 2.64 -0.21 -24.83
C LEU A 638 3.56 -0.71 -25.95
N VAL A 639 4.84 -0.87 -25.61
CA VAL A 639 5.82 -1.60 -26.39
C VAL A 639 6.20 -2.90 -25.68
N ASP A 640 6.52 -3.95 -26.45
CA ASP A 640 7.10 -5.15 -25.85
C ASP A 640 8.53 -4.81 -25.42
N TYR A 641 8.78 -4.81 -24.11
CA TYR A 641 10.08 -4.47 -23.56
C TYR A 641 11.16 -5.50 -23.92
N ARG A 642 10.80 -6.64 -24.51
CA ARG A 642 11.72 -7.70 -24.97
C ARG A 642 12.14 -7.54 -26.43
N ASP A 643 11.50 -6.65 -27.20
CA ASP A 643 11.86 -6.39 -28.59
C ASP A 643 13.02 -5.38 -28.68
N ASP A 644 14.24 -5.89 -28.89
CA ASP A 644 15.45 -5.09 -29.01
C ASP A 644 15.48 -4.10 -30.20
N SER A 645 14.53 -4.19 -31.13
CA SER A 645 14.41 -3.23 -32.22
C SER A 645 13.76 -1.89 -31.81
N LEU A 646 13.13 -1.86 -30.64
CA LEU A 646 12.42 -0.69 -30.11
C LEU A 646 13.32 0.19 -29.23
N PRO A 647 13.01 1.50 -29.08
CA PRO A 647 13.83 2.41 -28.27
C PRO A 647 13.94 1.96 -26.80
N THR A 648 15.16 1.92 -26.27
CA THR A 648 15.46 1.50 -24.89
C THR A 648 14.60 2.21 -23.84
N ALA A 649 14.38 3.52 -24.00
CA ALA A 649 13.56 4.30 -23.07
C ALA A 649 12.08 3.86 -23.04
N GLU A 650 11.50 3.53 -24.19
CA GLU A 650 10.11 3.06 -24.27
C GLU A 650 9.99 1.67 -23.64
N ARG A 651 10.95 0.78 -23.94
CA ARG A 651 11.03 -0.56 -23.35
C ARG A 651 11.18 -0.51 -21.83
N ALA A 652 12.08 0.32 -21.31
CA ALA A 652 12.30 0.50 -19.87
C ALA A 652 11.04 1.02 -19.17
N ARG A 653 10.33 1.99 -19.77
CA ARG A 653 9.06 2.49 -19.23
C ARG A 653 7.96 1.42 -19.27
N ALA A 654 7.86 0.64 -20.34
CA ALA A 654 6.91 -0.47 -20.42
C ALA A 654 7.20 -1.56 -19.38
N TYR A 655 8.47 -1.87 -19.13
CA TYR A 655 8.90 -2.80 -18.07
C TYR A 655 8.49 -2.30 -16.67
N LEU A 656 8.77 -1.04 -16.34
CA LEU A 656 8.38 -0.45 -15.05
C LEU A 656 6.85 -0.35 -14.90
N HIS A 657 6.14 -0.09 -16.00
CA HIS A 657 4.69 -0.10 -16.01
C HIS A 657 4.13 -1.49 -15.64
N ALA A 658 4.61 -2.54 -16.31
CA ALA A 658 4.14 -3.90 -16.09
C ALA A 658 4.51 -4.47 -14.70
N ASN A 659 5.68 -4.09 -14.16
CA ASN A 659 6.24 -4.71 -12.96
C ASN A 659 6.16 -3.85 -11.69
N CYS A 660 5.93 -2.55 -11.78
CA CYS A 660 6.03 -1.65 -10.62
C CYS A 660 4.90 -0.62 -10.49
N SER A 661 4.22 -0.25 -11.59
CA SER A 661 3.26 0.88 -11.56
C SER A 661 1.98 0.64 -10.74
N HIS A 662 1.61 -0.61 -10.50
CA HIS A 662 0.43 -0.95 -9.68
C HIS A 662 0.59 -0.47 -8.23
N CYS A 663 1.82 -0.46 -7.70
CA CYS A 663 2.16 0.13 -6.40
C CYS A 663 2.63 1.59 -6.51
N HIS A 664 3.49 1.89 -7.50
CA HIS A 664 4.07 3.21 -7.70
C HIS A 664 3.18 4.08 -8.61
N ARG A 665 2.01 4.43 -8.07
CA ARG A 665 1.06 5.40 -8.63
C ARG A 665 0.26 6.04 -7.50
N LYS A 666 -0.41 7.16 -7.77
CA LYS A 666 -1.32 7.78 -6.79
C LYS A 666 -2.36 6.73 -6.34
N TRP A 667 -2.52 6.57 -5.03
CA TRP A 667 -3.41 5.57 -4.39
C TRP A 667 -3.00 4.10 -4.55
N GLY A 668 -1.82 3.79 -5.12
CA GLY A 668 -1.36 2.41 -5.34
C GLY A 668 -0.78 1.70 -4.10
N GLY A 669 -0.62 2.42 -2.98
CA GLY A 669 -0.06 1.86 -1.74
C GLY A 669 1.47 1.72 -1.72
N GLY A 670 2.19 2.28 -2.69
CA GLY A 670 3.65 2.42 -2.64
C GLY A 670 4.08 3.71 -1.94
N ASN A 671 4.99 3.59 -0.97
CA ASN A 671 5.46 4.66 -0.07
C ASN A 671 6.41 5.70 -0.73
N THR A 672 6.15 6.09 -1.98
CA THR A 672 7.01 7.01 -2.73
C THR A 672 6.18 8.04 -3.49
N GLU A 673 6.61 9.30 -3.48
CA GLU A 673 5.91 10.42 -4.13
C GLU A 673 6.03 10.45 -5.68
N PHE A 674 6.43 9.33 -6.29
CA PHE A 674 6.70 9.22 -7.73
C PHE A 674 5.81 8.15 -8.38
N GLN A 675 5.66 8.25 -9.71
CA GLN A 675 4.83 7.35 -10.51
C GLN A 675 5.67 6.59 -11.54
N LEU A 676 5.31 5.35 -11.84
CA LEU A 676 6.00 4.49 -12.82
C LEU A 676 5.10 4.10 -14.00
N LEU A 677 4.22 5.00 -14.42
CA LEU A 677 3.31 4.78 -15.55
C LEU A 677 4.00 5.11 -16.89
N ALA A 678 3.97 4.19 -17.85
CA ALA A 678 4.54 4.40 -19.19
C ALA A 678 3.85 5.50 -20.01
N THR A 679 2.65 5.90 -19.61
CA THR A 679 1.86 7.00 -20.20
C THR A 679 2.35 8.39 -19.80
N LEU A 680 3.27 8.48 -18.84
CA LEU A 680 3.87 9.73 -18.38
C LEU A 680 5.25 9.95 -19.01
N GLU A 681 5.61 11.22 -19.20
CA GLU A 681 6.97 11.58 -19.57
C GLU A 681 7.92 11.48 -18.38
N LEU A 682 9.23 11.34 -18.64
CA LEU A 682 10.25 11.10 -17.60
C LEU A 682 10.20 12.17 -16.48
N GLU A 683 10.01 13.42 -16.85
CA GLU A 683 9.91 14.55 -15.91
C GLU A 683 8.66 14.48 -15.03
N GLU A 684 7.59 13.83 -15.51
CA GLU A 684 6.32 13.66 -14.79
C GLU A 684 6.34 12.44 -13.87
N LEU A 685 7.26 11.50 -14.07
CA LEU A 685 7.44 10.34 -13.20
C LEU A 685 7.87 10.75 -11.78
N GLY A 686 8.62 11.85 -11.62
CA GLY A 686 9.09 12.30 -10.30
C GLY A 686 10.25 11.47 -9.73
N ILE A 687 10.99 10.74 -10.57
CA ILE A 687 12.12 9.89 -10.16
C ILE A 687 13.51 10.49 -10.49
N ALA A 688 13.60 11.35 -11.50
CA ALA A 688 14.87 11.79 -12.04
C ALA A 688 15.40 13.02 -11.27
N GLY A 689 16.65 12.97 -10.77
CA GLY A 689 17.18 14.04 -9.91
C GLY A 689 16.62 14.03 -8.48
N THR A 690 15.84 13.00 -8.14
CA THR A 690 15.07 12.96 -6.89
C THR A 690 15.84 12.20 -5.82
N ARG A 691 15.97 12.77 -4.63
CA ARG A 691 16.62 12.10 -3.50
C ARG A 691 15.77 10.92 -2.99
N PRO A 692 16.35 9.74 -2.73
CA PRO A 692 15.60 8.58 -2.23
C PRO A 692 15.15 8.80 -0.78
N ALA A 693 13.85 8.60 -0.52
CA ALA A 693 13.27 8.71 0.83
C ALA A 693 13.66 7.54 1.75
N HIS A 694 13.95 6.37 1.17
CA HIS A 694 14.14 5.10 1.89
C HIS A 694 15.62 4.64 1.88
N GLY A 695 16.54 5.59 2.05
CA GLY A 695 17.99 5.36 2.14
C GLY A 695 18.72 5.32 0.78
N GLY A 696 19.97 5.78 0.79
CA GLY A 696 20.86 5.82 -0.39
C GLY A 696 21.77 4.60 -0.56
N PHE A 697 21.69 3.60 0.34
CA PHE A 697 22.45 2.34 0.27
C PHE A 697 23.96 2.50 0.07
N PHE A 698 24.56 3.51 0.72
CA PHE A 698 25.99 3.86 0.60
C PHE A 698 26.46 4.24 -0.82
N LEU A 699 25.51 4.49 -1.74
CA LEU A 699 25.81 5.13 -3.01
C LEU A 699 26.11 6.63 -2.75
N PRO A 700 27.20 7.17 -3.32
CA PRO A 700 27.51 8.60 -3.24
C PRO A 700 26.43 9.42 -3.98
N ASP A 701 26.03 10.56 -3.41
CA ASP A 701 24.93 11.45 -3.86
C ASP A 701 23.77 10.71 -4.56
N ALA A 702 23.28 9.67 -3.88
CA ALA A 702 22.27 8.76 -4.39
C ALA A 702 20.98 9.49 -4.80
N GLU A 703 20.47 9.15 -5.97
CA GLU A 703 19.17 9.59 -6.47
C GLU A 703 18.29 8.36 -6.73
N VAL A 704 16.98 8.53 -6.79
CA VAL A 704 16.06 7.46 -7.23
C VAL A 704 16.47 7.02 -8.64
N LEU A 705 16.65 7.99 -9.54
CA LEU A 705 17.26 7.84 -10.86
C LEU A 705 18.22 9.02 -11.11
N ALA A 706 19.53 8.74 -11.15
CA ALA A 706 20.57 9.67 -11.54
C ALA A 706 20.79 9.56 -13.06
N LYS A 707 20.43 10.61 -13.81
CA LYS A 707 20.52 10.59 -15.29
C LYS A 707 21.96 10.37 -15.72
N GLY A 708 22.19 9.40 -16.60
CA GLY A 708 23.51 9.05 -17.12
C GLY A 708 24.40 8.29 -16.13
N ASP A 709 23.92 8.00 -14.91
CA ASP A 709 24.72 7.37 -13.85
C ASP A 709 23.96 6.25 -13.12
N PRO A 710 24.03 5.01 -13.64
CA PRO A 710 23.44 3.85 -12.96
C PRO A 710 24.03 3.60 -11.57
N LEU A 711 25.30 3.93 -11.34
CA LEU A 711 26.01 3.64 -10.08
C LEU A 711 25.57 4.55 -8.94
N ARG A 712 24.85 5.64 -9.23
CA ARG A 712 24.19 6.51 -8.25
C ARG A 712 22.68 6.29 -8.15
N SER A 713 22.12 5.41 -8.97
CA SER A 713 20.68 5.21 -9.10
C SER A 713 20.15 4.11 -8.17
N VAL A 714 19.40 4.50 -7.14
CA VAL A 714 18.80 3.56 -6.17
C VAL A 714 17.81 2.62 -6.83
N LEU A 715 17.07 3.06 -7.86
CA LEU A 715 16.15 2.19 -8.61
C LEU A 715 16.90 0.97 -9.17
N PHE A 716 18.03 1.20 -9.84
CA PHE A 716 18.86 0.13 -10.39
C PHE A 716 19.43 -0.77 -9.30
N TYR A 717 20.04 -0.20 -8.26
CA TYR A 717 20.62 -0.97 -7.16
C TYR A 717 19.59 -1.89 -6.48
N ARG A 718 18.36 -1.41 -6.27
CA ARG A 718 17.29 -2.20 -5.65
C ARG A 718 16.80 -3.34 -6.53
N MET A 719 16.79 -3.15 -7.84
CA MET A 719 16.44 -4.21 -8.80
C MET A 719 17.54 -5.27 -8.90
N ALA A 720 18.80 -4.86 -8.79
CA ALA A 720 19.96 -5.72 -8.97
C ALA A 720 20.28 -6.67 -7.81
N LYS A 721 19.59 -6.56 -6.67
CA LYS A 721 19.95 -7.27 -5.43
C LYS A 721 18.83 -8.14 -4.87
N LEU A 722 19.22 -9.09 -4.03
CA LEU A 722 18.32 -9.79 -3.11
C LEU A 722 18.36 -9.14 -1.72
N GLY A 723 17.55 -9.63 -0.78
CA GLY A 723 17.54 -9.12 0.61
C GLY A 723 16.85 -7.75 0.81
N PRO A 724 17.10 -7.09 1.96
CA PRO A 724 16.33 -5.92 2.42
C PRO A 724 16.34 -4.74 1.46
N GLY A 725 15.17 -4.18 1.18
CA GLY A 725 15.07 -3.01 0.31
C GLY A 725 15.14 -3.30 -1.19
N ARG A 726 15.17 -4.57 -1.62
CA ARG A 726 15.07 -4.95 -3.03
C ARG A 726 13.74 -4.52 -3.68
N MET A 727 13.71 -4.47 -5.01
CA MET A 727 12.51 -4.24 -5.82
C MET A 727 12.47 -5.21 -7.02
N PRO A 728 11.30 -5.77 -7.38
CA PRO A 728 10.04 -5.76 -6.63
C PRO A 728 10.16 -6.49 -5.28
N ARG A 729 9.35 -6.10 -4.29
CA ARG A 729 9.29 -6.77 -2.98
C ARG A 729 8.35 -7.98 -2.95
N LEU A 730 7.37 -7.99 -3.85
CA LEU A 730 6.31 -8.99 -3.95
C LEU A 730 6.27 -9.55 -5.37
N GLY A 731 5.80 -10.79 -5.50
CA GLY A 731 5.62 -11.45 -6.79
C GLY A 731 6.91 -11.97 -7.44
N SER A 732 8.08 -11.80 -6.80
CA SER A 732 9.36 -12.31 -7.27
C SER A 732 10.30 -12.76 -6.15
N GLY A 733 10.91 -13.93 -6.31
CA GLY A 733 11.97 -14.49 -5.49
C GLY A 733 13.38 -14.38 -6.09
N VAL A 734 13.54 -14.06 -7.38
CA VAL A 734 14.85 -13.97 -8.05
C VAL A 734 15.08 -12.60 -8.68
N VAL A 735 16.30 -12.30 -9.14
CA VAL A 735 16.58 -11.04 -9.86
C VAL A 735 16.19 -11.21 -11.33
N ASP A 736 15.43 -10.25 -11.88
CA ASP A 736 15.22 -10.17 -13.33
C ASP A 736 16.44 -9.54 -13.99
N GLU A 737 17.34 -10.38 -14.51
CA GLU A 737 18.60 -9.92 -15.11
C GLU A 737 18.36 -9.09 -16.38
N GLU A 738 17.43 -9.52 -17.24
CA GLU A 738 17.09 -8.80 -18.47
C GLU A 738 16.44 -7.44 -18.15
N GLY A 739 15.47 -7.44 -17.24
CA GLY A 739 14.81 -6.21 -16.78
C GLY A 739 15.78 -5.25 -16.08
N THR A 740 16.69 -5.77 -15.25
CA THR A 740 17.71 -4.98 -14.55
C THR A 740 18.71 -4.35 -15.52
N ARG A 741 19.16 -5.11 -16.53
CA ARG A 741 20.03 -4.61 -17.60
C ARG A 741 19.33 -3.53 -18.42
N LEU A 742 18.08 -3.74 -18.80
CA LEU A 742 17.29 -2.75 -19.54
C LEU A 742 17.20 -1.41 -18.78
N ILE A 743 16.98 -1.44 -17.46
CA ILE A 743 16.95 -0.22 -16.64
C ILE A 743 18.34 0.42 -16.53
N GLN A 744 19.40 -0.37 -16.38
CA GLN A 744 20.78 0.13 -16.37
C GLN A 744 21.14 0.84 -17.68
N GLU A 745 20.87 0.21 -18.82
CA GLU A 745 21.11 0.78 -20.16
C GLU A 745 20.31 2.06 -20.38
N TRP A 746 19.04 2.07 -19.96
CA TRP A 746 18.20 3.26 -20.05
C TRP A 746 18.77 4.41 -19.24
N ILE A 747 19.16 4.18 -17.98
CA ILE A 747 19.73 5.20 -17.12
C ILE A 747 21.04 5.74 -17.72
N ALA A 748 21.93 4.86 -18.19
CA ALA A 748 23.19 5.24 -18.81
C ALA A 748 23.01 6.05 -20.10
N ALA A 749 21.93 5.83 -20.86
CA ALA A 749 21.63 6.55 -22.08
C ALA A 749 21.04 7.96 -21.85
N LEU A 750 20.61 8.29 -20.62
CA LEU A 750 20.05 9.61 -20.32
C LEU A 750 21.15 10.69 -20.27
N PRO A 751 20.84 11.92 -20.70
CA PRO A 751 21.81 13.02 -20.63
C PRO A 751 22.13 13.34 -19.17
N PRO A 752 23.41 13.30 -18.75
CA PRO A 752 23.77 13.51 -17.36
C PRO A 752 23.49 14.95 -16.91
N GLU A 753 23.07 15.11 -15.67
CA GLU A 753 23.11 16.41 -15.00
C GLU A 753 24.57 16.74 -14.65
N LYS A 754 24.92 18.04 -14.52
CA LYS A 754 26.32 18.52 -14.53
C LYS A 754 27.26 17.67 -13.64
N PRO A 755 28.51 17.41 -14.07
CA PRO A 755 29.43 16.55 -13.33
C PRO A 755 29.76 17.12 -11.94
N GLY A 756 29.64 16.26 -10.92
CA GLY A 756 29.97 16.52 -9.51
C GLY A 756 31.30 15.85 -9.08
N ALA A 757 31.66 15.96 -7.79
CA ALA A 757 32.93 15.48 -7.22
C ALA A 757 33.12 13.94 -7.20
N GLU A 758 32.19 13.20 -7.80
CA GLU A 758 32.01 11.75 -7.68
C GLU A 758 32.63 10.96 -8.84
N GLU A 759 32.93 11.64 -9.96
CA GLU A 759 33.69 11.08 -11.09
C GLU A 759 35.01 10.44 -10.59
N GLN A 760 35.64 11.01 -9.56
CA GLN A 760 36.88 10.47 -8.99
C GLN A 760 36.71 9.11 -8.30
N SER A 761 35.56 8.84 -7.67
CA SER A 761 35.30 7.54 -7.03
C SER A 761 35.03 6.47 -8.07
N HIS A 762 34.31 6.81 -9.14
CA HIS A 762 34.03 5.92 -10.27
C HIS A 762 35.29 5.63 -11.08
N GLU A 763 36.12 6.65 -11.34
CA GLU A 763 37.41 6.48 -12.03
C GLU A 763 38.38 5.59 -11.25
N GLN A 764 38.41 5.71 -9.92
CA GLN A 764 39.28 4.88 -9.07
C GLN A 764 38.85 3.42 -9.10
N THR A 765 37.57 3.15 -8.91
CA THR A 765 37.02 1.79 -8.92
C THR A 765 37.07 1.18 -10.32
N GLU A 766 36.86 1.95 -11.38
CA GLU A 766 37.04 1.48 -12.76
C GLU A 766 38.51 1.16 -13.09
N ALA A 767 39.47 1.93 -12.56
CA ALA A 767 40.90 1.62 -12.72
C ALA A 767 41.25 0.28 -12.05
N LEU A 768 40.75 0.02 -10.84
CA LEU A 768 40.93 -1.27 -10.15
C LEU A 768 40.32 -2.43 -10.94
N LEU A 769 39.12 -2.24 -11.48
CA LEU A 769 38.45 -3.24 -12.31
C LEU A 769 39.23 -3.51 -13.60
N ALA A 770 39.75 -2.46 -14.25
CA ALA A 770 40.60 -2.60 -15.42
C ALA A 770 41.88 -3.40 -15.11
N ASP A 771 42.53 -3.16 -13.96
CA ASP A 771 43.68 -3.95 -13.52
C ASP A 771 43.28 -5.41 -13.25
N LEU A 772 42.10 -5.65 -12.65
CA LEU A 772 41.58 -7.00 -12.37
C LEU A 772 41.35 -7.81 -13.66
N ARG A 773 40.78 -7.17 -14.70
CA ARG A 773 40.54 -7.80 -16.02
C ARG A 773 41.85 -8.32 -16.65
N HIS A 774 42.98 -7.66 -16.41
CA HIS A 774 44.27 -8.00 -17.02
C HIS A 774 45.21 -8.81 -16.13
N SER A 775 44.99 -8.81 -14.81
CA SER A 775 45.87 -9.49 -13.88
C SER A 775 45.87 -11.00 -14.14
N THR A 776 47.06 -11.60 -14.12
CA THR A 776 47.28 -13.05 -14.19
C THR A 776 47.80 -13.62 -12.87
N ASP A 777 47.99 -12.78 -11.86
CA ASP A 777 48.51 -13.14 -10.55
C ASP A 777 47.36 -13.27 -9.55
N ASP A 778 47.21 -14.45 -8.94
CA ASP A 778 46.08 -14.72 -8.04
C ASP A 778 46.10 -13.85 -6.77
N ALA A 779 47.29 -13.43 -6.28
CA ALA A 779 47.37 -12.60 -5.08
C ALA A 779 47.02 -11.14 -5.38
N GLU A 780 47.44 -10.64 -6.54
CA GLU A 780 47.02 -9.34 -7.06
C GLU A 780 45.51 -9.32 -7.31
N ARG A 781 44.94 -10.36 -7.94
CA ARG A 781 43.49 -10.49 -8.12
C ARG A 781 42.74 -10.44 -6.80
N GLN A 782 43.16 -11.19 -5.79
CA GLN A 782 42.54 -11.17 -4.46
C GLN A 782 42.56 -9.77 -3.83
N ALA A 783 43.66 -9.04 -3.96
CA ALA A 783 43.77 -7.67 -3.44
C ALA A 783 42.82 -6.71 -4.18
N LEU A 784 42.80 -6.76 -5.51
CA LEU A 784 41.92 -5.92 -6.34
C LEU A 784 40.44 -6.20 -6.07
N ILE A 785 40.06 -7.47 -5.95
CA ILE A 785 38.69 -7.89 -5.58
C ILE A 785 38.31 -7.34 -4.21
N ALA A 786 39.19 -7.44 -3.21
CA ALA A 786 38.93 -6.91 -1.87
C ALA A 786 38.75 -5.38 -1.87
N ASP A 787 39.56 -4.66 -2.64
CA ASP A 787 39.46 -3.19 -2.75
C ASP A 787 38.16 -2.76 -3.45
N LEU A 788 37.73 -3.48 -4.49
CA LEU A 788 36.45 -3.23 -5.18
C LEU A 788 35.25 -3.54 -4.28
N LEU A 789 35.26 -4.66 -3.56
CA LEU A 789 34.18 -5.06 -2.65
C LEU A 789 34.12 -4.23 -1.37
N ALA A 790 35.04 -3.29 -1.16
CA ALA A 790 35.02 -2.39 0.00
C ALA A 790 33.94 -1.30 -0.09
N THR A 791 33.35 -1.09 -1.27
CA THR A 791 32.32 -0.08 -1.53
C THR A 791 31.16 -0.65 -2.34
N THR A 792 29.96 -0.07 -2.21
CA THR A 792 28.79 -0.46 -3.01
C THR A 792 29.00 -0.25 -4.50
N VAL A 793 29.66 0.85 -4.88
CA VAL A 793 29.96 1.18 -6.29
C VAL A 793 30.90 0.13 -6.90
N GLY A 794 32.00 -0.21 -6.22
CA GLY A 794 32.91 -1.25 -6.70
C GLY A 794 32.25 -2.63 -6.73
N GLY A 795 31.37 -2.93 -5.78
CA GLY A 795 30.52 -4.13 -5.81
C GLY A 795 29.57 -4.16 -7.02
N LEU A 796 28.89 -3.05 -7.34
CA LEU A 796 28.04 -2.93 -8.52
C LEU A 796 28.83 -3.08 -9.83
N GLN A 797 30.00 -2.46 -9.93
CA GLN A 797 30.86 -2.59 -11.11
C GLN A 797 31.39 -4.02 -11.28
N LEU A 798 31.75 -4.70 -10.19
CA LEU A 798 32.11 -6.12 -10.24
C LEU A 798 30.94 -6.99 -10.70
N MET A 799 29.74 -6.76 -10.17
CA MET A 799 28.52 -7.45 -10.61
C MET A 799 28.28 -7.24 -12.11
N LEU A 800 28.34 -5.99 -12.59
CA LEU A 800 28.20 -5.66 -14.01
C LEU A 800 29.27 -6.36 -14.86
N ALA A 801 30.54 -6.37 -14.44
CA ALA A 801 31.61 -7.04 -15.16
C ALA A 801 31.44 -8.57 -15.23
N ILE A 802 30.79 -9.19 -14.24
CA ILE A 802 30.36 -10.59 -14.29
C ILE A 802 29.22 -10.76 -15.30
N ASP A 803 28.16 -9.94 -15.17
CA ASP A 803 26.96 -10.02 -16.01
C ASP A 803 27.26 -9.78 -17.50
N ASP A 804 28.26 -8.95 -17.80
CA ASP A 804 28.73 -8.63 -19.16
C ASP A 804 29.79 -9.61 -19.70
N GLY A 805 30.19 -10.60 -18.89
CA GLY A 805 31.16 -11.63 -19.29
C GLY A 805 32.59 -11.09 -19.48
N GLU A 806 32.93 -9.96 -18.85
CA GLU A 806 34.24 -9.32 -18.98
C GLU A 806 35.33 -10.02 -18.15
N LEU A 807 34.93 -10.81 -17.15
CA LEU A 807 35.81 -11.58 -16.28
C LEU A 807 35.80 -13.06 -16.68
N SER A 808 36.96 -13.71 -16.72
CA SER A 808 37.05 -15.16 -16.93
C SER A 808 36.36 -15.93 -15.79
N ASP A 809 35.81 -17.12 -16.05
CA ASP A 809 35.13 -17.97 -15.04
C ASP A 809 35.92 -18.12 -13.73
N ALA A 810 37.25 -18.29 -13.82
CA ALA A 810 38.10 -18.42 -12.64
C ALA A 810 38.11 -17.15 -11.77
N VAL A 811 38.08 -15.97 -12.38
CA VAL A 811 38.01 -14.67 -11.68
C VAL A 811 36.60 -14.44 -11.15
N GLN A 812 35.56 -14.77 -11.92
CA GLN A 812 34.17 -14.67 -11.46
C GLN A 812 33.95 -15.49 -10.18
N GLN A 813 34.43 -16.74 -10.15
CA GLN A 813 34.33 -17.59 -8.96
C GLN A 813 35.11 -17.02 -7.76
N GLN A 814 36.26 -16.38 -7.99
CA GLN A 814 36.99 -15.67 -6.93
C GLN A 814 36.20 -14.46 -6.39
N VAL A 815 35.55 -13.69 -7.28
CA VAL A 815 34.71 -12.55 -6.91
C VAL A 815 33.48 -13.00 -6.12
N ILE A 816 32.73 -13.98 -6.63
CA ILE A 816 31.50 -14.49 -5.98
C ILE A 816 31.83 -15.05 -4.61
N ALA A 817 32.90 -15.83 -4.48
CA ALA A 817 33.35 -16.35 -3.18
C ALA A 817 33.70 -15.21 -2.21
N ALA A 818 34.52 -14.24 -2.64
CA ALA A 818 34.93 -13.12 -1.80
C ALA A 818 33.75 -12.20 -1.40
N ALA A 819 32.81 -11.98 -2.31
CA ALA A 819 31.65 -11.14 -2.09
C ALA A 819 30.62 -11.81 -1.17
N SER A 820 30.43 -13.13 -1.31
CA SER A 820 29.54 -13.93 -0.45
C SER A 820 30.04 -13.95 1.00
N ASP A 821 31.36 -13.93 1.19
CA ASP A 821 32.02 -13.83 2.49
C ASP A 821 32.16 -12.37 2.98
N SER A 822 31.68 -11.38 2.22
CA SER A 822 31.81 -9.97 2.60
C SER A 822 31.03 -9.66 3.88
N PRO A 823 31.62 -8.92 4.84
CA PRO A 823 30.92 -8.46 6.03
C PRO A 823 29.90 -7.34 5.73
N GLN A 824 30.03 -6.69 4.58
CA GLN A 824 29.13 -5.62 4.11
C GLN A 824 27.91 -6.22 3.41
N SER A 825 26.73 -6.18 4.07
CA SER A 825 25.49 -6.73 3.51
C SER A 825 25.10 -6.08 2.19
N HIS A 826 25.27 -4.76 2.08
CA HIS A 826 24.92 -3.99 0.90
C HIS A 826 25.75 -4.36 -0.36
N VAL A 827 26.92 -4.99 -0.17
CA VAL A 827 27.72 -5.60 -1.25
C VAL A 827 27.34 -7.07 -1.42
N ARG A 828 27.36 -7.86 -0.33
CA ARG A 828 27.07 -9.30 -0.34
C ARG A 828 25.75 -9.63 -1.06
N GLU A 829 24.71 -8.83 -0.80
CA GLU A 829 23.37 -9.02 -1.35
C GLU A 829 23.26 -8.86 -2.88
N LEU A 830 24.21 -8.18 -3.52
CA LEU A 830 24.31 -8.09 -4.99
C LEU A 830 24.74 -9.42 -5.61
N PHE A 831 25.51 -10.22 -4.86
CA PHE A 831 26.11 -11.46 -5.36
C PHE A 831 25.32 -12.71 -4.97
N GLU A 832 24.32 -12.60 -4.09
CA GLU A 832 23.45 -13.72 -3.72
C GLU A 832 22.72 -14.35 -4.91
N LYS A 833 22.47 -13.58 -5.99
CA LYS A 833 21.86 -14.11 -7.21
C LYS A 833 22.68 -15.22 -7.87
N TYR A 834 24.01 -15.19 -7.74
CA TYR A 834 24.93 -16.20 -8.29
C TYR A 834 25.09 -17.43 -7.40
N LEU A 835 24.58 -17.39 -6.16
CA LEU A 835 24.64 -18.52 -5.24
C LEU A 835 23.45 -19.47 -5.50
N PRO A 836 23.67 -20.80 -5.39
CA PRO A 836 22.59 -21.77 -5.24
C PRO A 836 21.67 -21.35 -4.10
N GLU A 837 20.35 -21.53 -4.25
CA GLU A 837 19.40 -21.07 -3.24
C GLU A 837 19.64 -21.69 -1.86
N GLU A 838 20.13 -22.93 -1.80
CA GLU A 838 20.44 -23.59 -0.54
C GLU A 838 21.64 -22.96 0.18
N GLU A 839 22.52 -22.30 -0.57
CA GLU A 839 23.70 -21.58 -0.07
C GLU A 839 23.37 -20.10 0.22
N ARG A 840 22.25 -19.59 -0.29
CA ARG A 840 21.78 -18.24 0.04
C ARG A 840 21.39 -18.17 1.52
N PRO A 841 21.57 -17.00 2.16
CA PRO A 841 21.07 -16.79 3.50
C PRO A 841 19.57 -17.10 3.60
N LYS A 842 19.21 -18.17 4.33
CA LYS A 842 17.81 -18.53 4.62
C LYS A 842 17.22 -17.56 5.63
N ARG A 843 16.73 -16.43 5.13
CA ARG A 843 16.13 -15.36 5.93
C ARG A 843 14.82 -15.84 6.55
N LEU A 844 14.51 -15.34 7.74
CA LEU A 844 13.36 -15.77 8.53
C LEU A 844 12.02 -15.36 7.90
N GLY A 845 11.98 -14.28 7.13
CA GLY A 845 10.73 -13.77 6.58
C GLY A 845 9.82 -13.22 7.69
N SER A 846 8.58 -12.88 7.33
CA SER A 846 7.63 -12.22 8.24
C SER A 846 7.09 -13.14 9.36
N GLU A 847 7.08 -14.46 9.15
CA GLU A 847 6.62 -15.42 10.15
C GLU A 847 7.81 -16.09 10.86
N ILE A 848 8.16 -15.60 12.06
CA ILE A 848 9.33 -16.07 12.81
C ILE A 848 8.94 -17.11 13.88
N ASP A 849 9.35 -18.37 13.67
CA ASP A 849 9.20 -19.42 14.68
C ASP A 849 10.28 -19.30 15.78
N ALA A 850 9.92 -18.63 16.87
CA ALA A 850 10.79 -18.46 18.03
C ALA A 850 11.19 -19.79 18.69
N ALA A 851 10.35 -20.83 18.64
CA ALA A 851 10.65 -22.13 19.23
C ALA A 851 11.72 -22.87 18.42
N ALA A 852 11.64 -22.80 17.08
CA ALA A 852 12.67 -23.34 16.19
C ALA A 852 14.03 -22.65 16.40
N LEU A 853 14.04 -21.32 16.56
CA LEU A 853 15.26 -20.54 16.82
C LEU A 853 15.95 -20.93 18.14
N LEU A 854 15.18 -21.17 19.20
CA LEU A 854 15.72 -21.55 20.49
C LEU A 854 16.28 -22.98 20.52
N ALA A 855 15.84 -23.84 19.61
CA ALA A 855 16.32 -25.21 19.48
C ALA A 855 17.69 -25.33 18.79
N LEU A 856 18.13 -24.29 18.07
CA LEU A 856 19.42 -24.28 17.38
C LEU A 856 20.58 -24.01 18.35
N GLU A 857 21.67 -24.75 18.22
CA GLU A 857 22.97 -24.40 18.80
C GLU A 857 23.66 -23.36 17.92
N GLY A 858 24.28 -22.34 18.51
CA GLY A 858 25.00 -21.29 17.78
C GLY A 858 26.45 -21.13 18.24
N ASP A 859 27.24 -20.43 17.45
CA ASP A 859 28.64 -20.12 17.68
C ASP A 859 28.82 -18.70 18.26
N ALA A 860 29.52 -18.61 19.38
CA ALA A 860 29.70 -17.35 20.09
C ALA A 860 30.65 -16.36 19.40
N GLU A 861 31.63 -16.83 18.63
CA GLU A 861 32.54 -15.94 17.90
C GLU A 861 31.85 -15.37 16.66
N ARG A 862 31.06 -16.16 15.93
CA ARG A 862 30.24 -15.65 14.82
C ARG A 862 29.15 -14.69 15.30
N GLY A 863 28.50 -14.99 16.42
CA GLY A 863 27.56 -14.07 17.04
C GLY A 863 28.22 -12.75 17.46
N ARG A 864 29.50 -12.80 17.89
CA ARG A 864 30.29 -11.60 18.18
C ARG A 864 30.53 -10.77 16.92
N THR A 865 30.90 -11.40 15.81
CA THR A 865 31.06 -10.74 14.50
C THR A 865 29.73 -10.17 13.97
N LEU A 866 28.62 -10.89 14.11
CA LEU A 866 27.29 -10.39 13.74
C LEU A 866 26.92 -9.13 14.52
N PHE A 867 27.22 -9.13 15.81
CA PHE A 867 26.97 -7.98 16.67
C PHE A 867 27.84 -6.78 16.29
N PHE A 868 29.16 -6.96 16.09
CA PHE A 868 30.14 -5.88 15.95
C PHE A 868 30.51 -5.48 14.53
N ASP A 869 30.33 -6.35 13.55
CA ASP A 869 31.02 -6.23 12.27
C ASP A 869 30.07 -6.36 11.06
N THR A 870 28.80 -6.76 11.24
CA THR A 870 27.83 -6.94 10.13
C THR A 870 26.93 -5.72 9.90
N GLU A 871 26.90 -5.19 8.67
CA GLU A 871 26.02 -4.08 8.29
C GLU A 871 24.58 -4.54 8.00
N GLY A 872 23.58 -3.68 8.27
CA GLY A 872 22.16 -4.06 8.27
C GLY A 872 21.67 -4.62 9.62
N ILE A 873 22.58 -5.09 10.48
CA ILE A 873 22.32 -5.47 11.88
C ILE A 873 22.81 -4.34 12.79
N GLN A 874 21.88 -3.59 13.39
CA GLN A 874 22.19 -2.34 14.08
C GLN A 874 22.53 -2.49 15.58
N CYS A 875 22.86 -3.70 16.06
CA CYS A 875 23.02 -3.96 17.49
C CYS A 875 24.19 -3.17 18.12
N LYS A 876 25.39 -3.15 17.50
CA LYS A 876 26.54 -2.35 18.00
C LYS A 876 26.32 -0.85 17.99
N SER A 877 25.46 -0.37 17.10
CA SER A 877 25.13 1.06 16.96
C SER A 877 24.46 1.57 18.23
N CYS A 878 23.91 0.66 19.04
CA CYS A 878 23.35 1.01 20.33
C CYS A 878 24.07 0.36 21.53
N HIS A 879 24.55 -0.87 21.44
CA HIS A 879 24.99 -1.63 22.61
C HIS A 879 26.51 -1.78 22.73
N LYS A 880 27.01 -1.71 23.98
CA LYS A 880 28.42 -1.92 24.34
C LYS A 880 28.68 -3.32 24.88
N ILE A 881 29.79 -3.95 24.50
CA ILE A 881 30.31 -5.18 25.11
C ILE A 881 31.83 -5.06 25.28
N THR A 882 32.32 -5.26 26.51
CA THR A 882 33.74 -5.22 26.90
C THR A 882 34.49 -3.97 26.43
N GLY A 883 33.79 -2.84 26.33
CA GLY A 883 34.34 -1.55 25.89
C GLY A 883 34.32 -1.29 24.38
N GLN A 884 33.77 -2.20 23.57
CA GLN A 884 33.52 -2.01 22.13
C GLN A 884 32.02 -1.79 21.86
N GLY A 885 31.69 -1.06 20.78
CA GLY A 885 30.31 -0.67 20.44
C GLY A 885 29.92 0.71 21.00
N ALA A 886 28.71 1.16 20.68
CA ALA A 886 28.21 2.45 21.14
C ALA A 886 27.72 2.36 22.60
N ASP A 887 27.87 3.46 23.33
CA ASP A 887 27.42 3.57 24.73
C ASP A 887 25.98 4.08 24.84
N VAL A 888 25.09 3.64 23.96
CA VAL A 888 23.72 4.14 23.91
C VAL A 888 22.83 3.25 24.79
N GLY A 889 22.48 2.06 24.34
CA GLY A 889 21.74 1.05 25.11
C GLY A 889 22.57 0.26 26.14
N PRO A 890 21.96 -0.77 26.76
CA PRO A 890 22.61 -1.59 27.78
C PRO A 890 23.99 -2.11 27.41
N ASP A 891 24.91 -2.00 28.36
CA ASP A 891 26.14 -2.78 28.33
C ASP A 891 25.79 -4.26 28.48
N LEU A 892 25.98 -5.01 27.39
CA LEU A 892 25.64 -6.42 27.29
C LEU A 892 26.78 -7.34 27.74
N SER A 893 27.90 -6.80 28.27
CA SER A 893 29.07 -7.57 28.72
C SER A 893 28.76 -8.68 29.73
N GLN A 894 27.61 -8.60 30.41
CA GLN A 894 27.16 -9.56 31.42
C GLN A 894 25.71 -10.03 31.15
N ILE A 895 25.19 -9.86 29.93
CA ILE A 895 23.77 -10.13 29.62
C ILE A 895 23.42 -11.62 29.82
N GLY A 896 24.33 -12.54 29.52
CA GLY A 896 24.19 -13.98 29.73
C GLY A 896 24.31 -14.43 31.20
N LYS A 897 24.71 -13.53 32.12
CA LYS A 897 24.50 -13.72 33.57
C LYS A 897 23.10 -13.26 34.01
N LYS A 898 22.51 -12.27 33.33
CA LYS A 898 21.24 -11.63 33.69
C LYS A 898 20.03 -12.39 33.14
N TYR A 899 20.10 -12.86 31.91
CA TYR A 899 18.99 -13.53 31.22
C TYR A 899 19.43 -14.85 30.60
N ASP A 900 18.50 -15.79 30.50
CA ASP A 900 18.69 -17.00 29.73
C ASP A 900 18.44 -16.76 28.23
N ARG A 901 18.78 -17.75 27.40
CA ARG A 901 18.73 -17.66 25.94
C ARG A 901 17.32 -17.30 25.42
N ALA A 902 16.28 -17.86 26.04
CA ALA A 902 14.88 -17.60 25.68
C ALA A 902 14.49 -16.15 25.95
N ARG A 903 14.84 -15.62 27.13
CA ARG A 903 14.54 -14.24 27.48
C ARG A 903 15.35 -13.24 26.67
N ILE A 904 16.58 -13.56 26.28
CA ILE A 904 17.35 -12.72 25.35
C ILE A 904 16.65 -12.65 23.99
N LEU A 905 16.18 -13.77 23.43
CA LEU A 905 15.45 -13.77 22.15
C LEU A 905 14.13 -13.00 22.23
N ASP A 906 13.35 -13.21 23.28
CA ASP A 906 12.10 -12.49 23.54
C ASP A 906 12.32 -10.96 23.56
N ASN A 907 13.39 -10.50 24.22
CA ASN A 907 13.77 -9.08 24.24
C ASN A 907 14.24 -8.55 22.87
N ILE A 908 14.70 -9.41 21.95
CA ILE A 908 15.12 -9.00 20.60
C ILE A 908 13.92 -8.98 19.64
N LEU A 909 13.00 -9.95 19.78
CA LEU A 909 11.76 -10.03 19.00
C LEU A 909 10.74 -8.98 19.43
N HIS A 910 10.78 -8.59 20.71
CA HIS A 910 9.82 -7.68 21.33
C HIS A 910 10.52 -6.62 22.20
N PRO A 911 11.42 -5.81 21.62
CA PRO A 911 12.28 -4.87 22.36
C PRO A 911 11.53 -3.82 23.18
N SER A 912 10.31 -3.47 22.79
CA SER A 912 9.47 -2.49 23.49
C SER A 912 8.62 -3.10 24.61
N ARG A 913 8.63 -4.43 24.81
CA ARG A 913 7.82 -5.11 25.84
C ARG A 913 8.32 -4.80 27.26
N GLU A 914 9.63 -4.73 27.49
CA GLU A 914 10.24 -4.39 28.79
C GLU A 914 11.53 -3.56 28.63
N ILE A 915 11.50 -2.30 29.08
CA ILE A 915 12.64 -1.36 28.96
C ILE A 915 13.22 -1.03 30.34
N ASP A 916 14.51 -1.30 30.55
CA ASP A 916 15.24 -0.93 31.78
C ASP A 916 15.25 0.61 31.93
N PRO A 917 14.79 1.17 33.06
CA PRO A 917 14.63 2.61 33.24
C PRO A 917 15.84 3.48 32.88
N LYS A 918 17.06 2.96 33.06
CA LYS A 918 18.30 3.70 32.74
C LYS A 918 18.61 3.82 31.24
N PHE A 919 17.92 3.05 30.39
CA PHE A 919 18.05 3.08 28.92
C PHE A 919 16.75 3.47 28.25
N ALA A 920 15.73 3.82 29.03
CA ALA A 920 14.53 4.40 28.49
C ALA A 920 14.88 5.72 27.82
N GLN A 921 14.41 5.87 26.58
CA GLN A 921 14.54 7.13 25.89
C GLN A 921 13.77 8.21 26.66
N HIS A 922 14.33 9.40 26.66
CA HIS A 922 13.69 10.60 27.14
C HIS A 922 13.66 11.60 25.99
N LEU A 923 12.53 12.28 25.85
CA LEU A 923 12.33 13.39 24.95
C LEU A 923 12.48 14.66 25.79
N ALA A 924 13.51 15.46 25.53
CA ALA A 924 13.61 16.83 26.03
C ALA A 924 13.03 17.78 24.99
N VAL A 925 12.10 18.59 25.42
CA VAL A 925 11.43 19.64 24.67
C VAL A 925 12.00 20.95 25.18
N MET A 926 12.61 21.75 24.32
CA MET A 926 13.18 23.03 24.69
C MET A 926 12.10 24.12 24.61
N ASN A 927 12.24 25.19 25.39
CA ASN A 927 11.34 26.35 25.40
C ASN A 927 11.20 27.03 24.02
N ASP A 928 12.15 26.80 23.11
CA ASP A 928 12.11 27.30 21.73
C ASP A 928 11.54 26.30 20.71
N GLY A 929 10.94 25.21 21.20
CA GLY A 929 10.30 24.17 20.40
C GLY A 929 11.27 23.17 19.76
N ARG A 930 12.60 23.33 19.94
CA ARG A 930 13.56 22.30 19.52
C ARG A 930 13.47 21.10 20.44
N LEU A 931 13.79 19.94 19.89
CA LEU A 931 13.65 18.69 20.60
C LEU A 931 14.90 17.86 20.51
N HIS A 932 15.14 17.17 21.60
CA HIS A 932 16.28 16.32 21.75
C HIS A 932 15.80 15.01 22.34
N THR A 933 15.94 13.94 21.57
CA THR A 933 15.61 12.59 22.02
C THR A 933 16.88 11.83 22.34
N GLY A 934 16.95 11.24 23.52
CA GLY A 934 18.09 10.44 23.92
C GLY A 934 17.90 9.79 25.28
N ILE A 935 18.84 8.94 25.68
CA ILE A 935 18.86 8.40 27.04
C ILE A 935 19.28 9.50 27.99
N LEU A 936 18.54 9.64 29.10
CA LEU A 936 18.90 10.57 30.16
C LEU A 936 20.19 10.09 30.86
N VAL A 937 21.26 10.88 30.72
CA VAL A 937 22.58 10.59 31.30
C VAL A 937 22.81 11.33 32.60
N GLU A 938 22.44 12.61 32.62
CA GLU A 938 22.63 13.49 33.76
C GLU A 938 21.44 14.45 33.83
N GLN A 939 20.92 14.68 35.03
CA GLN A 939 19.92 15.70 35.31
C GLN A 939 20.32 16.39 36.61
N THR A 940 20.65 17.66 36.52
CA THR A 940 20.95 18.55 37.66
C THR A 940 20.00 19.73 37.63
N GLY A 941 20.09 20.63 38.62
CA GLY A 941 19.25 21.83 38.65
C GLY A 941 19.48 22.78 37.48
N ASP A 942 20.68 22.77 36.89
CA ASP A 942 21.07 23.73 35.85
C ASP A 942 21.22 23.08 34.47
N VAL A 943 21.40 21.75 34.38
CA VAL A 943 21.66 21.06 33.10
C VAL A 943 21.01 19.68 33.05
N VAL A 944 20.47 19.34 31.88
CA VAL A 944 20.08 17.99 31.48
C VAL A 944 20.99 17.54 30.36
N VAL A 945 21.45 16.29 30.43
CA VAL A 945 22.28 15.70 29.39
C VAL A 945 21.57 14.46 28.87
N LEU A 946 21.20 14.52 27.60
CA LEU A 946 20.69 13.38 26.85
C LEU A 946 21.81 12.78 26.01
N LYS A 947 21.71 11.48 25.76
CA LYS A 947 22.58 10.76 24.83
C LYS A 947 21.74 10.20 23.70
N ASP A 948 21.89 10.76 22.51
CA ASP A 948 21.07 10.39 21.36
C ASP A 948 21.42 9.00 20.80
N THR A 949 20.74 8.60 19.72
CA THR A 949 20.97 7.31 19.05
C THR A 949 22.36 7.19 18.42
N LYS A 950 23.08 8.31 18.24
CA LYS A 950 24.46 8.36 17.75
C LYS A 950 25.49 8.33 18.89
N GLY A 951 25.05 8.35 20.14
CA GLY A 951 25.91 8.40 21.32
C GLY A 951 26.42 9.80 21.66
N GLU A 952 25.91 10.84 20.99
CA GLU A 952 26.31 12.22 21.23
C GLU A 952 25.61 12.75 22.48
N LEU A 953 26.40 13.39 23.35
CA LEU A 953 25.85 14.04 24.55
C LEU A 953 25.28 15.39 24.17
N ILE A 954 23.97 15.47 24.17
CA ILE A 954 23.22 16.69 24.04
C ILE A 954 23.12 17.31 25.43
N ARG A 955 23.91 18.35 25.68
CA ARG A 955 23.84 19.15 26.92
C ARG A 955 22.83 20.27 26.70
N LEU A 956 21.82 20.29 27.54
CA LEU A 956 20.68 21.19 27.50
C LEU A 956 20.64 21.94 28.82
N ASP A 957 20.57 23.28 28.77
CA ASP A 957 20.33 24.04 29.99
C ASP A 957 18.95 23.69 30.52
N ALA A 958 18.88 23.30 31.80
CA ALA A 958 17.63 22.83 32.40
C ALA A 958 16.56 23.93 32.41
N ASP A 959 16.98 25.19 32.48
CA ASP A 959 16.12 26.38 32.42
C ASP A 959 15.52 26.60 31.01
N GLU A 960 16.13 26.00 29.99
CA GLU A 960 15.67 26.04 28.60
C GLU A 960 14.84 24.81 28.21
N ILE A 961 14.64 23.85 29.12
CA ILE A 961 13.81 22.66 28.88
C ILE A 961 12.41 22.87 29.44
N ASP A 962 11.43 22.80 28.56
CA ASP A 962 10.00 22.90 28.85
C ASP A 962 9.47 21.57 29.41
N GLU A 963 9.75 20.45 28.73
CA GLU A 963 9.33 19.12 29.15
C GLU A 963 10.43 18.07 28.96
N LEU A 964 10.55 17.12 29.90
CA LEU A 964 11.44 15.96 29.80
C LEU A 964 10.68 14.66 30.06
N ALA A 965 10.25 13.97 29.00
CA ALA A 965 9.31 12.85 29.08
C ALA A 965 9.94 11.50 28.70
N ARG A 966 9.74 10.49 29.56
CA ARG A 966 10.21 9.10 29.32
C ARG A 966 9.33 8.37 28.30
N GLN A 967 9.93 7.75 27.29
CA GLN A 967 9.28 7.04 26.19
C GLN A 967 8.99 5.56 26.54
N GLN A 968 7.90 5.01 25.97
CA GLN A 968 7.49 3.60 26.15
C GLN A 968 8.06 2.65 25.08
N GLN A 969 8.60 3.19 23.98
CA GLN A 969 9.22 2.41 22.92
C GLN A 969 10.73 2.32 23.12
N SER A 970 11.28 1.15 22.81
CA SER A 970 12.73 0.95 22.83
C SER A 970 13.38 1.66 21.65
N MET A 971 14.63 2.09 21.80
CA MET A 971 15.44 2.52 20.65
C MET A 971 15.81 1.37 19.71
N MET A 972 15.61 0.13 20.17
CA MET A 972 15.84 -1.07 19.38
C MET A 972 14.60 -1.36 18.50
N PRO A 973 14.73 -1.41 17.15
CA PRO A 973 13.58 -1.60 16.22
C PRO A 973 12.87 -2.95 16.32
N ASP A 974 11.60 -3.03 15.88
CA ASP A 974 10.87 -4.29 15.70
C ASP A 974 11.20 -5.00 14.36
N LEU A 975 10.87 -6.29 14.23
CA LEU A 975 11.19 -7.14 13.06
C LEU A 975 12.67 -7.17 12.67
N LEU A 976 13.57 -6.83 13.61
CA LEU A 976 15.04 -6.86 13.41
C LEU A 976 15.56 -8.17 12.83
N LEU A 977 14.85 -9.28 13.08
CA LEU A 977 15.27 -10.61 12.69
C LEU A 977 14.71 -11.08 11.33
N ARG A 978 13.72 -10.39 10.74
CA ARG A 978 13.04 -10.83 9.49
C ARG A 978 14.04 -11.17 8.38
N ASP A 979 15.03 -10.30 8.26
CA ASP A 979 16.03 -10.33 7.21
C ASP A 979 17.32 -11.05 7.64
N MET A 980 17.36 -11.55 8.88
CA MET A 980 18.41 -12.43 9.40
C MET A 980 18.07 -13.90 9.14
N THR A 981 19.08 -14.75 9.12
CA THR A 981 18.90 -16.20 9.09
C THR A 981 18.70 -16.78 10.48
N ALA A 982 18.10 -17.97 10.53
CA ALA A 982 17.94 -18.71 11.79
C ALA A 982 19.27 -18.97 12.51
N GLU A 983 20.34 -19.29 11.76
CA GLU A 983 21.69 -19.49 12.32
C GLU A 983 22.28 -18.17 12.82
N GLN A 984 22.11 -17.07 12.11
CA GLN A 984 22.57 -15.75 12.58
C GLN A 984 21.91 -15.35 13.90
N VAL A 985 20.61 -15.64 14.06
CA VAL A 985 19.92 -15.43 15.33
C VAL A 985 20.48 -16.38 16.41
N ALA A 986 20.67 -17.66 16.09
CA ALA A 986 21.20 -18.64 17.04
C ALA A 986 22.64 -18.32 17.50
N ASP A 987 23.50 -17.85 16.60
CA ASP A 987 24.86 -17.39 16.83
C ASP A 987 24.86 -16.14 17.70
N LEU A 988 24.04 -15.13 17.36
CA LEU A 988 23.85 -13.92 18.16
C LEU A 988 23.42 -14.28 19.59
N LEU A 989 22.44 -15.17 19.74
CA LEU A 989 21.98 -15.66 21.03
C LEU A 989 23.08 -16.44 21.78
N ALA A 990 23.88 -17.26 21.08
CA ALA A 990 24.99 -18.01 21.69
C ALA A 990 26.05 -17.06 22.23
N PHE A 991 26.48 -16.08 21.43
CA PHE A 991 27.41 -15.05 21.84
C PHE A 991 26.91 -14.30 23.07
N LEU A 992 25.71 -13.71 22.99
CA LEU A 992 25.12 -12.96 24.11
C LEU A 992 25.00 -13.82 25.38
N SER A 993 24.73 -15.12 25.24
CA SER A 993 24.67 -16.08 26.37
C SER A 993 26.04 -16.38 26.99
N THR A 994 27.15 -16.21 26.26
CA THR A 994 28.52 -16.37 26.81
C THR A 994 29.00 -15.19 27.63
N LEU A 995 28.37 -14.02 27.46
CA LEU A 995 28.71 -12.78 28.16
C LEU A 995 28.26 -12.87 29.61
N LYS A 996 29.08 -13.57 30.40
CA LYS A 996 28.82 -13.85 31.80
C LYS A 996 29.51 -12.85 32.68
#